data_AF-A0A199VSE1-F1
#
_entry.id   AF-A0A199VSE1-F1
#
_cell.length_a   1.000
_cell.length_b   1.000
_cell.length_c   1.000
_cell.angle_alpha   90.00
_cell.angle_beta   90.00
_cell.angle_gamma   90.00
#
_symmetry.space_group_name_H-M   'P 1'
#
loop_
_entity.id
_entity.type
_entity.pdbx_description
1 polymer ?
#
loop_
_entity_poly.entity_id
_entity_poly.type
_entity_poly.pdbx_seq_one_letter_code
_entity_poly.pdbx_strand_id
1 'polypeptide(L)'
;RLMQLSKREEEKNSHMASGFVSSIIKWTAEKLSSLIPAQMAGCSTSEPCTHVSEDFEMLQKTMLSIQKVLENTEEKDMQSFSEKLHIKELSGAAHDAEDVLEEYEYEVLRAKVIARRQVGSGRKRKFEEVCETSTDDIPILVPVPNNLIIRMKEIKKRFDTITKEWDTLRLRESDGLRRRDDHVWTPKPTSSLLHEPNVHGREKDKEYIIQMLLEDHENSKNSVSVLPIVGMGGIDFDVLELTRKIFPPITKRSCYYTELNEIVDALREELMGKRFLLVLDDVWNDKPNLWTPLRDFLFALEPGKVIVTTRNESTAKIMQTVPPHRLDRLGFEDCWLIFLQQAFEGRDPTALPELVEIGKKIVVKCKGLPLAVKVLGGLLRFESDDWKWTDILDSELWELDEEEDQILPALRLRYDRMPPALKQCFMHFSLFPNDYDFYKNNIVRLLMSQGLFRSDGTEREEDIGRAFLDDLLQRSILEYDPNYESKELLKMHDLVHDLAQSVAGEEFIRVDYGELRNLPGEVRHLSLVWSNSISNLNLLPLKKLNSLRKFLIIIRDDIFMHPEVHVDVLNDLFRNLKRLRALYLRWTRVGLLPESIGNLKLLRYLDVGDTDVKRLPESIFGLYNLQTLGITYDALEESHEAIKDLVNLRHFLLNEGTYPKYLLSGIRHLTKLQTLTPIHIGRESRHFKIQDLKNLSHLKGSLLILNLKNVTSVEDAEVANLKSKKDLKLLDLSWKCNDILHCNSSHGRNSGESSNVPSEATSSLLIADWFEEQVLASLEPHTNLEEFIVSYYSGIRFP
;
A
#
# COMPACT_ATOMS: atom_id res chain seq x y z
N ARG A 1 14.58 18.22 -14.24
CA ARG A 1 15.88 17.55 -14.54
C ARG A 1 15.71 16.07 -14.85
N LEU A 2 15.09 15.26 -13.97
CA LEU A 2 14.76 13.85 -14.25
C LEU A 2 13.92 13.65 -15.52
N MET A 3 12.93 14.52 -15.78
CA MET A 3 12.18 14.50 -17.05
C MET A 3 13.00 14.87 -18.30
N GLN A 4 14.15 15.54 -18.17
CA GLN A 4 15.02 15.87 -19.31
C GLN A 4 16.01 14.73 -19.61
N LEU A 5 16.45 13.99 -18.60
CA LEU A 5 17.20 12.73 -18.75
C LEU A 5 16.32 11.61 -19.35
N SER A 6 15.02 11.61 -19.03
CA SER A 6 14.01 10.71 -19.60
C SER A 6 14.00 10.63 -21.13
N LYS A 7 14.36 11.70 -21.86
CA LYS A 7 14.39 11.71 -23.33
C LYS A 7 15.58 10.94 -23.95
N ARG A 8 16.68 10.76 -23.22
CA ARG A 8 17.78 9.85 -23.64
C ARG A 8 17.59 8.42 -23.10
N GLU A 9 16.65 8.21 -22.17
CA GLU A 9 16.53 6.97 -21.37
C GLU A 9 15.31 6.09 -21.70
N GLU A 10 14.48 6.46 -22.70
CA GLU A 10 13.53 5.52 -23.32
C GLU A 10 14.20 4.21 -23.80
N GLU A 11 15.54 4.18 -23.90
CA GLU A 11 16.39 3.03 -24.25
C GLU A 11 16.57 2.00 -23.13
N LYS A 12 16.55 2.39 -21.85
CA LYS A 12 16.74 1.44 -20.72
C LYS A 12 15.44 0.85 -20.18
N ASN A 13 14.29 1.50 -20.42
CA ASN A 13 12.99 1.02 -19.96
C ASN A 13 12.50 -0.24 -20.70
N SER A 14 12.99 -0.51 -21.92
CA SER A 14 12.59 -1.68 -22.73
C SER A 14 13.06 -3.02 -22.14
N HIS A 15 14.29 -3.08 -21.65
CA HIS A 15 14.84 -4.28 -21.01
C HIS A 15 14.04 -4.69 -19.76
N MET A 16 13.60 -3.71 -18.97
CA MET A 16 12.80 -3.95 -17.77
C MET A 16 11.38 -4.41 -18.11
N ALA A 17 10.79 -3.84 -19.16
CA ALA A 17 9.52 -4.31 -19.69
C ALA A 17 9.60 -5.79 -20.11
N SER A 18 10.72 -6.26 -20.69
CA SER A 18 10.93 -7.67 -21.03
C SER A 18 10.78 -8.62 -19.83
N GLY A 19 11.44 -8.34 -18.70
CA GLY A 19 11.36 -9.17 -17.49
C GLY A 19 9.96 -9.22 -16.87
N PHE A 20 9.23 -8.10 -16.92
CA PHE A 20 7.83 -8.03 -16.48
C PHE A 20 6.91 -8.88 -17.37
N VAL A 21 7.05 -8.72 -18.68
CA VAL A 21 6.26 -9.46 -19.66
C VAL A 21 6.55 -10.96 -19.57
N SER A 22 7.82 -11.35 -19.45
CA SER A 22 8.23 -12.74 -19.23
C SER A 22 7.55 -13.34 -17.99
N SER A 23 7.55 -12.60 -16.88
CA SER A 23 6.89 -13.04 -15.65
C SER A 23 5.38 -13.24 -15.85
N ILE A 24 4.68 -12.32 -16.52
CA ILE A 24 3.24 -12.45 -16.80
C ILE A 24 2.98 -13.67 -17.68
N ILE A 25 3.73 -13.80 -18.78
CA ILE A 25 3.61 -14.90 -19.74
C ILE A 25 3.80 -16.25 -19.04
N LYS A 26 4.85 -16.39 -18.20
CA LYS A 26 5.10 -17.61 -17.42
C LYS A 26 3.90 -18.04 -16.60
N TRP A 27 3.35 -17.13 -15.79
CA TRP A 27 2.21 -17.44 -14.94
C TRP A 27 0.96 -17.77 -15.74
N THR A 28 0.67 -17.00 -16.79
CA THR A 28 -0.50 -17.29 -17.65
C THR A 28 -0.38 -18.67 -18.29
N ALA A 29 0.82 -19.09 -18.70
CA ALA A 29 1.08 -20.40 -19.27
C ALA A 29 0.96 -21.52 -18.21
N GLU A 30 1.50 -21.33 -17.01
CA GLU A 30 1.36 -22.27 -15.88
C GLU A 30 -0.11 -22.44 -15.46
N LYS A 31 -0.87 -21.34 -15.45
CA LYS A 31 -2.30 -21.36 -15.14
C LYS A 31 -3.12 -22.07 -16.20
N LEU A 32 -2.85 -21.82 -17.48
CA LEU A 32 -3.44 -22.61 -18.57
C LEU A 32 -3.18 -24.11 -18.37
N SER A 33 -1.95 -24.49 -17.96
CA SER A 33 -1.58 -25.87 -17.62
C SER A 33 -2.48 -26.48 -16.55
N SER A 34 -2.84 -25.71 -15.53
CA SER A 34 -3.73 -26.20 -14.45
C SER A 34 -5.19 -26.36 -14.88
N LEU A 35 -5.65 -25.57 -15.85
CA LEU A 35 -7.05 -25.51 -16.28
C LEU A 35 -7.38 -26.51 -17.39
N ILE A 36 -6.44 -26.79 -18.30
CA ILE A 36 -6.63 -27.70 -19.44
C ILE A 36 -7.07 -29.12 -19.00
N PRO A 37 -6.42 -29.78 -18.01
CA PRO A 37 -6.83 -31.11 -17.56
C PRO A 37 -8.23 -31.14 -16.94
N ALA A 38 -8.64 -30.06 -16.26
CA ALA A 38 -9.96 -29.95 -15.64
C ALA A 38 -11.10 -29.92 -16.67
N GLN A 39 -10.83 -29.46 -17.90
CA GLN A 39 -11.79 -29.46 -19.01
C GLN A 39 -11.88 -30.83 -19.73
N MET A 40 -10.77 -31.56 -19.79
CA MET A 40 -10.66 -32.83 -20.51
C MET A 40 -11.36 -34.01 -19.82
N ALA A 41 -11.54 -33.96 -18.49
CA ALA A 41 -12.13 -35.06 -17.72
C ALA A 41 -13.64 -35.32 -17.97
N GLY A 42 -14.30 -34.53 -18.82
CA GLY A 42 -15.75 -34.63 -19.04
C GLY A 42 -16.26 -34.47 -20.49
N CYS A 43 -15.43 -34.24 -21.50
CA CYS A 43 -15.93 -34.13 -22.88
C CYS A 43 -16.24 -35.53 -23.46
N SER A 44 -17.53 -35.92 -23.48
CA SER A 44 -18.03 -36.89 -24.46
C SER A 44 -17.80 -36.32 -25.86
N THR A 45 -17.33 -37.17 -26.77
CA THR A 45 -16.89 -36.94 -28.15
C THR A 45 -17.87 -36.10 -29.01
N SER A 46 -17.92 -34.80 -28.79
CA SER A 46 -18.55 -33.82 -29.69
C SER A 46 -17.50 -32.82 -30.16
N GLU A 47 -17.47 -32.59 -31.48
CA GLU A 47 -16.44 -31.87 -32.24
C GLU A 47 -16.10 -30.42 -31.81
N PRO A 48 -16.91 -29.66 -31.02
CA PRO A 48 -16.49 -28.32 -30.56
C PRO A 48 -15.49 -28.32 -29.39
N CYS A 49 -15.51 -29.34 -28.51
CA CYS A 49 -14.64 -29.40 -27.32
C CYS A 49 -13.16 -29.57 -27.68
N THR A 50 -12.87 -30.41 -28.68
CA THR A 50 -11.51 -30.84 -29.03
C THR A 50 -10.69 -29.68 -29.61
N HIS A 51 -11.28 -28.91 -30.52
CA HIS A 51 -10.60 -27.76 -31.15
C HIS A 51 -10.30 -26.61 -30.17
N VAL A 52 -11.16 -26.39 -29.16
CA VAL A 52 -10.93 -25.36 -28.15
C VAL A 52 -9.76 -25.74 -27.22
N SER A 53 -9.64 -27.03 -26.86
CA SER A 53 -8.50 -27.55 -26.08
C SER A 53 -7.18 -27.44 -26.86
N GLU A 54 -7.19 -27.80 -28.15
CA GLU A 54 -6.02 -27.64 -29.03
C GLU A 54 -5.57 -26.17 -29.14
N ASP A 55 -6.52 -25.24 -29.23
CA ASP A 55 -6.22 -23.81 -29.26
C ASP A 55 -5.58 -23.30 -27.97
N PHE A 56 -6.04 -23.77 -26.79
CA PHE A 56 -5.45 -23.43 -25.50
C PHE A 56 -4.05 -24.02 -25.31
N GLU A 57 -3.84 -25.29 -25.66
CA GLU A 57 -2.52 -25.92 -25.61
C GLU A 57 -1.52 -25.23 -26.55
N MET A 58 -1.98 -24.83 -27.74
CA MET A 58 -1.12 -24.13 -28.69
C MET A 58 -0.77 -22.72 -28.20
N LEU A 59 -1.75 -21.97 -27.66
CA LEU A 59 -1.47 -20.66 -27.06
C LEU A 59 -0.45 -20.78 -25.93
N GLN A 60 -0.63 -21.76 -25.04
CA GLN A 60 0.32 -22.04 -23.96
C GLN A 60 1.73 -22.31 -24.50
N LYS A 61 1.87 -23.16 -25.52
CA LYS A 61 3.17 -23.44 -26.14
C LYS A 61 3.79 -22.18 -26.74
N THR A 62 3.02 -21.36 -27.45
CA THR A 62 3.48 -20.08 -27.99
C THR A 62 3.97 -19.14 -26.87
N MET A 63 3.20 -19.03 -25.79
CA MET A 63 3.56 -18.22 -24.62
C MET A 63 4.87 -18.69 -23.98
N LEU A 64 5.04 -20.00 -23.72
CA LEU A 64 6.28 -20.55 -23.17
C LEU A 64 7.48 -20.34 -24.11
N SER A 65 7.27 -20.44 -25.43
CA SER A 65 8.31 -20.15 -26.42
C SER A 65 8.77 -18.69 -26.34
N ILE A 66 7.82 -17.75 -26.23
CA ILE A 66 8.12 -16.33 -26.10
C ILE A 66 8.83 -16.05 -24.78
N GLN A 67 8.36 -16.61 -23.66
CA GLN A 67 9.01 -16.46 -22.35
C GLN A 67 10.49 -16.84 -22.44
N LYS A 68 10.81 -17.98 -23.07
CA LYS A 68 12.19 -18.44 -23.25
C LYS A 68 13.04 -17.47 -24.08
N VAL A 69 12.44 -16.83 -25.10
CA VAL A 69 13.13 -15.81 -25.92
C VAL A 69 13.38 -14.53 -25.11
N LEU A 70 12.42 -14.11 -24.29
CA LEU A 70 12.58 -12.96 -23.40
C LEU A 70 13.63 -13.21 -22.30
N GLU A 71 13.75 -14.44 -21.83
CA GLU A 71 14.81 -14.86 -20.89
C GLU A 71 16.20 -14.89 -21.54
N ASN A 72 16.27 -15.18 -22.85
CA ASN A 72 17.52 -15.30 -23.61
C ASN A 72 18.03 -13.98 -24.21
N THR A 73 17.23 -12.92 -24.21
CA THR A 73 17.63 -11.61 -24.76
C THR A 73 18.49 -10.87 -23.72
N GLU A 74 19.82 -10.90 -23.91
CA GLU A 74 20.79 -10.28 -22.99
C GLU A 74 20.50 -8.78 -22.74
N GLU A 75 20.91 -8.30 -21.56
CA GLU A 75 20.85 -6.90 -21.12
C GLU A 75 21.68 -5.91 -21.98
N LYS A 76 22.33 -6.35 -23.07
CA LYS A 76 23.31 -5.52 -23.79
C LYS A 76 22.97 -5.03 -25.19
N ASP A 77 21.86 -5.42 -25.83
CA ASP A 77 21.50 -4.84 -27.13
C ASP A 77 19.97 -4.85 -27.40
N MET A 78 19.22 -3.94 -26.77
CA MET A 78 17.86 -3.55 -27.26
C MET A 78 17.87 -2.10 -27.72
N GLN A 79 18.70 -1.78 -28.71
CA GLN A 79 18.83 -0.42 -29.21
C GLN A 79 17.79 -0.07 -30.29
N SER A 80 17.09 -1.05 -30.88
CA SER A 80 16.19 -0.74 -32.00
C SER A 80 14.80 -0.29 -31.53
N PHE A 81 14.27 0.76 -32.15
CA PHE A 81 12.89 1.23 -31.93
C PHE A 81 11.85 0.13 -32.19
N SER A 82 12.15 -0.82 -33.08
CA SER A 82 11.26 -1.96 -33.42
C SER A 82 11.10 -2.93 -32.25
N GLU A 83 12.18 -3.23 -31.51
CA GLU A 83 12.13 -4.13 -30.34
C GLU A 83 11.31 -3.54 -29.20
N LYS A 84 11.41 -2.22 -28.98
CA LYS A 84 10.61 -1.52 -27.96
C LYS A 84 9.11 -1.59 -28.26
N LEU A 85 8.76 -1.39 -29.53
CA LEU A 85 7.38 -1.49 -29.98
C LEU A 85 6.84 -2.92 -29.80
N HIS A 86 7.63 -3.95 -30.15
CA HIS A 86 7.23 -5.34 -29.97
C HIS A 86 7.07 -5.72 -28.49
N ILE A 87 7.97 -5.28 -27.59
CA ILE A 87 7.84 -5.54 -26.15
C ILE A 87 6.56 -4.90 -25.60
N LYS A 88 6.23 -3.69 -26.07
CA LYS A 88 5.00 -2.99 -25.70
C LYS A 88 3.75 -3.75 -26.19
N GLU A 89 3.73 -4.18 -27.45
CA GLU A 89 2.62 -4.98 -28.00
C GLU A 89 2.47 -6.34 -27.30
N LEU A 90 3.60 -6.97 -26.98
CA LEU A 90 3.67 -8.23 -26.26
C LEU A 90 3.16 -8.09 -24.83
N SER A 91 3.53 -7.00 -24.14
CA SER A 91 2.96 -6.64 -22.84
C SER A 91 1.45 -6.53 -22.91
N GLY A 92 0.94 -5.81 -23.93
CA GLY A 92 -0.50 -5.70 -24.18
C GLY A 92 -1.17 -7.07 -24.33
N ALA A 93 -0.59 -7.97 -25.14
CA ALA A 93 -1.13 -9.32 -25.36
C ALA A 93 -1.07 -10.20 -24.10
N ALA A 94 0.02 -10.14 -23.34
CA ALA A 94 0.20 -10.88 -22.09
C ALA A 94 -0.82 -10.46 -21.02
N HIS A 95 -1.04 -9.16 -20.88
CA HIS A 95 -2.07 -8.64 -19.98
C HIS A 95 -3.49 -9.00 -20.41
N ASP A 96 -3.78 -9.01 -21.71
CA ASP A 96 -5.09 -9.45 -22.21
C ASP A 96 -5.34 -10.95 -21.94
N ALA A 97 -4.30 -11.78 -22.04
CA ALA A 97 -4.35 -13.20 -21.68
C ALA A 97 -4.63 -13.40 -20.19
N GLU A 98 -3.92 -12.67 -19.34
CA GLU A 98 -4.15 -12.65 -17.89
C GLU A 98 -5.59 -12.25 -17.55
N ASP A 99 -6.12 -11.20 -18.17
CA ASP A 99 -7.50 -10.75 -17.93
C ASP A 99 -8.56 -11.80 -18.35
N VAL A 100 -8.34 -12.54 -19.45
CA VAL A 100 -9.24 -13.63 -19.88
C VAL A 100 -9.22 -14.80 -18.90
N LEU A 101 -8.04 -15.16 -18.40
CA LEU A 101 -7.89 -16.26 -17.44
C LEU A 101 -8.57 -15.93 -16.11
N GLU A 102 -8.36 -14.74 -15.58
CA GLU A 102 -9.01 -14.31 -14.34
C GLU A 102 -10.54 -14.20 -14.50
N GLU A 103 -11.04 -13.82 -15.68
CA GLU A 103 -12.48 -13.81 -15.94
C GLU A 103 -13.07 -15.24 -15.99
N TYR A 104 -12.30 -16.23 -16.45
CA TYR A 104 -12.71 -17.62 -16.37
C TYR A 104 -12.66 -18.15 -14.93
N GLU A 105 -11.63 -17.82 -14.15
CA GLU A 105 -11.57 -18.15 -12.71
C GLU A 105 -12.77 -17.59 -11.96
N TYR A 106 -13.19 -16.37 -12.30
CA TYR A 106 -14.43 -15.78 -11.78
C TYR A 106 -15.67 -16.65 -12.09
N GLU A 107 -15.83 -17.14 -13.32
CA GLU A 107 -16.98 -17.99 -13.68
C GLU A 107 -16.96 -19.33 -12.93
N VAL A 108 -15.77 -19.87 -12.66
CA VAL A 108 -15.59 -21.06 -11.81
C VAL A 108 -16.06 -20.78 -10.38
N LEU A 109 -15.61 -19.67 -9.78
CA LEU A 109 -16.04 -19.25 -8.44
C LEU A 109 -17.55 -19.02 -8.37
N ARG A 110 -18.10 -18.35 -9.39
CA ARG A 110 -19.55 -18.11 -9.52
C ARG A 110 -20.35 -19.41 -9.53
N ALA A 111 -19.91 -20.40 -10.31
CA ALA A 111 -20.58 -21.70 -10.36
C ALA A 111 -20.55 -22.42 -9.00
N LYS A 112 -19.41 -22.36 -8.28
CA LYS A 112 -19.26 -22.91 -6.92
C LYS A 112 -20.22 -22.27 -5.92
N VAL A 113 -20.33 -20.95 -5.91
CA VAL A 113 -21.26 -20.23 -5.03
C VAL A 113 -22.73 -20.57 -5.36
N ILE A 114 -23.10 -20.62 -6.63
CA ILE A 114 -24.47 -20.97 -7.05
C ILE A 114 -24.83 -22.40 -6.63
N ALA A 115 -23.91 -23.36 -6.80
CA ALA A 115 -24.13 -24.74 -6.38
C ALA A 115 -24.34 -24.83 -4.85
N ARG A 116 -23.54 -24.10 -4.06
CA ARG A 116 -23.68 -24.02 -2.60
C ARG A 116 -25.07 -23.51 -2.19
N ARG A 117 -25.60 -22.48 -2.86
CA ARG A 117 -26.96 -21.97 -2.60
C ARG A 117 -28.05 -23.00 -2.89
N GLN A 118 -27.88 -23.83 -3.91
CA GLN A 118 -28.86 -24.86 -4.29
C GLN A 118 -28.91 -26.04 -3.31
N VAL A 119 -27.76 -26.44 -2.74
CA VAL A 119 -27.69 -27.51 -1.73
C VAL A 119 -28.47 -27.14 -0.46
N GLY A 120 -28.49 -25.87 -0.06
CA GLY A 120 -29.23 -25.40 1.13
C GLY A 120 -30.77 -25.34 0.98
N SER A 121 -31.32 -25.46 -0.24
CA SER A 121 -32.77 -25.34 -0.50
C SER A 121 -33.52 -26.68 -0.53
N GLY A 122 -32.80 -27.82 -0.54
CA GLY A 122 -33.36 -29.16 -0.58
C GLY A 122 -33.49 -29.83 0.80
N ARG A 123 -34.73 -29.96 1.32
CA ARG A 123 -35.14 -30.71 2.52
C ARG A 123 -34.55 -30.25 3.87
N LYS A 124 -35.35 -29.48 4.60
CA LYS A 124 -35.33 -29.43 6.08
C LYS A 124 -35.47 -30.85 6.67
N ARG A 125 -34.37 -31.52 6.99
CA ARG A 125 -34.33 -32.60 8.00
C ARG A 125 -33.04 -32.51 8.79
N LYS A 126 -33.20 -32.25 10.09
CA LYS A 126 -32.27 -32.47 11.22
C LYS A 126 -30.92 -33.06 10.82
N PHE A 127 -30.01 -32.18 10.39
CA PHE A 127 -28.57 -32.41 10.26
C PHE A 127 -27.92 -31.03 10.11
N GLU A 128 -27.97 -30.23 11.19
CA GLU A 128 -27.18 -29.00 11.31
C GLU A 128 -25.71 -29.32 11.69
N GLU A 129 -25.31 -30.60 11.63
CA GLU A 129 -24.05 -31.11 12.18
C GLU A 129 -23.15 -31.81 11.14
N VAL A 130 -23.48 -31.77 9.84
CA VAL A 130 -22.62 -32.35 8.79
C VAL A 130 -22.07 -31.24 7.90
N CYS A 131 -20.81 -30.89 8.21
CA CYS A 131 -19.81 -30.25 7.37
C CYS A 131 -20.32 -29.27 6.29
N GLU A 132 -20.35 -27.98 6.64
CA GLU A 132 -20.22 -26.89 5.67
C GLU A 132 -18.81 -27.00 5.04
N THR A 133 -18.68 -27.84 4.00
CA THR A 133 -17.44 -28.03 3.24
C THR A 133 -17.00 -26.71 2.62
N SER A 134 -15.69 -26.48 2.58
CA SER A 134 -15.10 -25.31 1.94
C SER A 134 -15.55 -25.24 0.46
N THR A 135 -15.64 -24.05 -0.12
CA THR A 135 -15.95 -23.90 -1.57
C THR A 135 -14.88 -24.53 -2.46
N ASP A 136 -13.72 -24.86 -1.90
CA ASP A 136 -12.63 -25.50 -2.62
C ASP A 136 -12.93 -26.99 -2.89
N ASP A 137 -13.81 -27.61 -2.11
CA ASP A 137 -14.12 -29.06 -2.16
C ASP A 137 -15.26 -29.47 -3.11
N ILE A 138 -15.90 -28.53 -3.82
CA ILE A 138 -16.97 -28.86 -4.77
C ILE A 138 -16.37 -29.06 -6.18
N PRO A 139 -16.25 -30.30 -6.70
CA PRO A 139 -15.82 -30.54 -8.06
C PRO A 139 -16.95 -30.14 -9.03
N ILE A 140 -16.83 -28.96 -9.62
CA ILE A 140 -17.76 -28.45 -10.64
C ILE A 140 -17.00 -28.27 -11.95
N LEU A 141 -17.50 -28.90 -13.01
CA LEU A 141 -17.04 -28.66 -14.36
C LEU A 141 -17.74 -27.42 -14.92
N VAL A 142 -16.97 -26.40 -15.30
CA VAL A 142 -17.50 -25.14 -15.85
C VAL A 142 -17.02 -24.98 -17.29
N PRO A 143 -17.92 -25.04 -18.29
CA PRO A 143 -17.52 -24.82 -19.68
C PRO A 143 -17.04 -23.39 -19.89
N VAL A 144 -16.04 -23.20 -20.74
CA VAL A 144 -15.54 -21.85 -21.07
C VAL A 144 -16.61 -21.08 -21.85
N PRO A 145 -17.00 -19.87 -21.42
CA PRO A 145 -17.91 -19.02 -22.17
C PRO A 145 -17.41 -18.70 -23.59
N ASN A 146 -18.32 -18.70 -24.58
CA ASN A 146 -17.99 -18.47 -25.99
C ASN A 146 -17.26 -17.15 -26.25
N ASN A 147 -17.58 -16.08 -25.51
CA ASN A 147 -16.91 -14.79 -25.64
C ASN A 147 -15.42 -14.86 -25.22
N LEU A 148 -15.09 -15.66 -24.19
CA LEU A 148 -13.71 -15.88 -23.77
C LEU A 148 -12.93 -16.71 -24.78
N ILE A 149 -13.56 -17.72 -25.39
CA ILE A 149 -12.96 -18.51 -26.47
C ILE A 149 -12.59 -17.61 -27.65
N ILE A 150 -13.49 -16.71 -28.08
CA ILE A 150 -13.23 -15.77 -29.17
C ILE A 150 -12.06 -14.84 -28.83
N ARG A 151 -12.05 -14.24 -27.64
CA ARG A 151 -10.95 -13.37 -27.18
C ARG A 151 -9.63 -14.12 -27.10
N MET A 152 -9.63 -15.37 -26.64
CA MET A 152 -8.42 -16.19 -26.56
C MET A 152 -7.85 -16.48 -27.94
N LYS A 153 -8.70 -16.76 -28.93
CA LYS A 153 -8.27 -16.94 -30.33
C LYS A 153 -7.63 -15.68 -30.91
N GLU A 154 -8.17 -14.51 -30.57
CA GLU A 154 -7.60 -13.23 -30.98
C GLU A 154 -6.24 -12.96 -30.32
N ILE A 155 -6.11 -13.26 -29.03
CA ILE A 155 -4.84 -13.16 -28.29
C ILE A 155 -3.78 -14.09 -28.89
N LYS A 156 -4.14 -15.35 -29.18
CA LYS A 156 -3.28 -16.31 -29.87
C LYS A 156 -2.81 -15.77 -31.22
N LYS A 157 -3.73 -15.25 -32.03
CA LYS A 157 -3.39 -14.64 -33.32
C LYS A 157 -2.41 -13.48 -33.15
N ARG A 158 -2.57 -12.65 -32.11
CA ARG A 158 -1.64 -11.55 -31.82
C ARG A 158 -0.25 -12.06 -31.46
N PHE A 159 -0.14 -13.04 -30.57
CA PHE A 159 1.16 -13.68 -30.27
C PHE A 159 1.79 -14.32 -31.51
N ASP A 160 1.02 -14.99 -32.36
CA ASP A 160 1.49 -15.60 -33.61
C ASP A 160 1.97 -14.54 -34.63
N THR A 161 1.33 -13.36 -34.68
CA THR A 161 1.79 -12.24 -35.52
C THR A 161 3.12 -11.69 -35.01
N ILE A 162 3.20 -11.40 -33.70
CA ILE A 162 4.41 -10.85 -33.07
C ILE A 162 5.59 -11.80 -33.26
N THR A 163 5.40 -13.10 -33.06
CA THR A 163 6.45 -14.11 -33.24
C THR A 163 6.91 -14.23 -34.69
N LYS A 164 5.99 -14.19 -35.66
CA LYS A 164 6.35 -14.20 -37.09
C LYS A 164 7.17 -12.97 -37.50
N GLU A 165 6.76 -11.80 -37.03
CA GLU A 165 7.48 -10.55 -37.29
C GLU A 165 8.87 -10.57 -36.65
N TRP A 166 8.98 -11.12 -35.44
CA TRP A 166 10.26 -11.35 -34.75
C TRP A 166 11.18 -12.31 -35.52
N ASP A 167 10.67 -13.45 -36.01
CA ASP A 167 11.42 -14.43 -36.80
C ASP A 167 11.91 -13.87 -38.14
N THR A 168 11.13 -12.98 -38.78
CA THR A 168 11.52 -12.35 -40.05
C THR A 168 12.71 -11.39 -39.91
N LEU A 169 13.01 -10.91 -38.70
CA LEU A 169 14.08 -9.94 -38.44
C LEU A 169 15.43 -10.58 -38.01
N ARG A 170 15.50 -11.92 -37.91
CA ARG A 170 16.74 -12.70 -37.64
C ARG A 170 17.60 -12.18 -36.47
N LEU A 171 17.06 -12.14 -35.26
CA LEU A 171 17.90 -12.22 -34.06
C LEU A 171 18.36 -13.67 -33.90
N ARG A 172 19.61 -13.97 -34.30
CA ARG A 172 20.19 -15.32 -34.16
C ARG A 172 20.37 -15.67 -32.67
N GLU A 173 19.98 -16.89 -32.30
CA GLU A 173 20.49 -17.60 -31.12
C GLU A 173 21.98 -17.91 -31.32
N SER A 174 22.88 -16.94 -31.14
CA SER A 174 24.30 -17.23 -30.93
C SER A 174 25.05 -16.02 -30.39
N ASP A 175 25.74 -16.27 -29.28
CA ASP A 175 26.80 -15.49 -28.63
C ASP A 175 26.34 -14.53 -27.52
N GLY A 176 26.45 -15.04 -26.29
CA GLY A 176 26.21 -14.30 -25.06
C GLY A 176 26.49 -15.15 -23.81
N LEU A 177 27.35 -14.68 -22.90
CA LEU A 177 27.70 -15.40 -21.67
C LEU A 177 26.57 -15.20 -20.64
N ARG A 178 25.94 -16.32 -20.26
CA ARG A 178 24.95 -16.44 -19.18
C ARG A 178 25.24 -15.52 -17.99
N ARG A 179 24.41 -14.48 -17.78
CA ARG A 179 24.20 -13.89 -16.45
C ARG A 179 23.07 -14.67 -15.78
N ARG A 180 23.42 -15.39 -14.73
CA ARG A 180 22.52 -16.27 -13.99
C ARG A 180 21.95 -15.46 -12.82
N ASP A 181 20.83 -14.78 -13.02
CA ASP A 181 20.00 -14.26 -11.92
C ASP A 181 18.51 -14.57 -12.18
N ASP A 182 18.26 -15.80 -12.63
CA ASP A 182 16.96 -16.46 -12.49
C ASP A 182 16.79 -16.87 -11.03
N HIS A 183 16.40 -15.92 -10.18
CA HIS A 183 15.79 -16.29 -8.92
C HIS A 183 14.39 -15.69 -8.87
N VAL A 184 13.40 -16.58 -8.77
CA VAL A 184 12.21 -16.36 -7.95
C VAL A 184 12.64 -15.49 -6.78
N TRP A 185 12.04 -14.29 -6.66
CA TRP A 185 12.39 -13.40 -5.56
C TRP A 185 12.26 -14.22 -4.27
N THR A 186 13.38 -14.43 -3.61
CA THR A 186 13.43 -15.09 -2.30
C THR A 186 13.67 -13.98 -1.29
N PRO A 187 12.88 -13.91 -0.20
CA PRO A 187 13.14 -12.97 0.87
C PRO A 187 14.59 -13.14 1.34
N LYS A 188 15.41 -12.09 1.23
CA LYS A 188 16.70 -12.07 1.91
C LYS A 188 16.46 -12.02 3.43
N PRO A 189 17.35 -12.58 4.27
CA PRO A 189 17.21 -12.52 5.72
C PRO A 189 17.01 -11.08 6.17
N THR A 190 15.88 -10.82 6.84
CA THR A 190 15.55 -9.48 7.34
C THR A 190 16.20 -9.29 8.71
N SER A 191 16.88 -8.16 8.92
CA SER A 191 17.37 -7.79 10.24
C SER A 191 16.21 -7.21 11.06
N SER A 192 15.98 -7.72 12.28
CA SER A 192 15.04 -7.12 13.25
C SER A 192 15.56 -5.80 13.83
N LEU A 193 16.84 -5.49 13.60
CA LEU A 193 17.52 -4.29 14.05
C LEU A 193 17.53 -3.29 12.89
N LEU A 194 16.50 -2.45 12.81
CA LEU A 194 16.61 -1.14 12.17
C LEU A 194 16.84 -0.17 13.32
N HIS A 195 18.11 0.12 13.62
CA HIS A 195 18.50 1.05 14.68
C HIS A 195 18.00 2.48 14.37
N GLU A 196 17.77 3.27 15.42
CA GLU A 196 17.54 4.71 15.30
C GLU A 196 18.62 5.37 14.43
N PRO A 197 18.26 6.35 13.60
CA PRO A 197 19.21 7.00 12.69
C PRO A 197 20.31 7.71 13.49
N ASN A 198 21.51 7.14 13.48
CA ASN A 198 22.72 7.82 13.97
C ASN A 198 23.10 8.92 12.95
N VAL A 199 23.04 10.17 13.39
CA VAL A 199 23.48 11.33 12.62
C VAL A 199 24.99 11.49 12.83
N HIS A 200 25.74 11.60 11.73
CA HIS A 200 27.20 11.75 11.76
C HIS A 200 27.63 13.06 11.09
N GLY A 201 28.65 13.73 11.63
CA GLY A 201 29.31 14.88 10.99
C GLY A 201 28.51 16.18 11.01
N ARG A 202 27.47 16.29 11.84
CA ARG A 202 26.56 17.45 11.94
C ARG A 202 26.56 18.11 13.31
N GLU A 203 27.49 17.76 14.18
CA GLU A 203 27.61 18.28 15.54
C GLU A 203 27.82 19.80 15.55
N LYS A 204 28.67 20.31 14.66
CA LYS A 204 28.92 21.75 14.52
C LYS A 204 27.70 22.51 14.02
N ASP A 205 27.00 21.95 13.03
CA ASP A 205 25.75 22.51 12.50
C ASP A 205 24.69 22.58 13.61
N LYS A 206 24.56 21.50 14.40
CA LYS A 206 23.67 21.43 15.56
C LYS A 206 24.02 22.49 16.61
N GLU A 207 25.29 22.60 17.01
CA GLU A 207 25.74 23.58 17.99
C GLU A 207 25.48 25.01 17.52
N TYR A 208 25.73 25.31 16.25
CA TYR A 208 25.42 26.61 15.64
C TYR A 208 23.92 26.92 15.68
N ILE A 209 23.06 25.97 15.29
CA ILE A 209 21.60 26.15 15.33
C ILE A 209 21.13 26.38 16.77
N ILE A 210 21.64 25.61 17.74
CA ILE A 210 21.31 25.78 19.16
C ILE A 210 21.75 27.17 19.64
N GLN A 211 22.95 27.61 19.29
CA GLN A 211 23.45 28.94 19.64
C GLN A 211 22.53 30.04 19.08
N MET A 212 22.19 29.97 17.79
CA MET A 212 21.29 30.94 17.14
C MET A 212 19.89 30.99 17.76
N LEU A 213 19.38 29.85 18.24
CA LEU A 213 18.08 29.78 18.92
C LEU A 213 18.13 30.39 20.32
N LEU A 214 19.28 30.32 21.01
CA LEU A 214 19.49 30.83 22.37
C LEU A 214 19.94 32.30 22.41
N GLU A 215 20.50 32.83 21.34
CA GLU A 215 20.90 34.23 21.25
C GLU A 215 19.66 35.15 21.21
N ASP A 216 19.49 35.93 22.29
CA ASP A 216 18.57 37.07 22.32
C ASP A 216 19.27 38.27 21.68
N HIS A 217 18.85 38.64 20.47
CA HIS A 217 19.37 39.85 19.81
C HIS A 217 18.81 41.10 20.49
N GLU A 218 19.44 41.53 21.59
CA GLU A 218 19.05 42.74 22.36
C GLU A 218 19.09 44.04 21.54
N ASN A 219 19.59 44.03 20.30
CA ASN A 219 19.79 45.21 19.45
C ASN A 219 19.07 45.19 18.09
N SER A 220 18.26 44.18 17.75
CA SER A 220 17.45 44.20 16.52
C SER A 220 16.06 44.78 16.79
N LYS A 221 15.65 45.78 15.99
CA LYS A 221 14.30 46.38 16.03
C LYS A 221 13.14 45.42 15.75
N ASN A 222 13.44 44.16 15.42
CA ASN A 222 12.48 43.08 15.22
C ASN A 222 12.79 41.98 16.23
N SER A 223 11.81 41.60 17.04
CA SER A 223 11.93 40.55 18.07
C SER A 223 11.80 39.12 17.53
N VAL A 224 11.61 38.96 16.21
CA VAL A 224 11.46 37.67 15.54
C VAL A 224 12.67 37.40 14.66
N SER A 225 13.39 36.30 14.94
CA SER A 225 14.51 35.86 14.10
C SER A 225 14.13 34.62 13.29
N VAL A 226 14.18 34.77 11.97
CA VAL A 226 14.08 33.71 10.96
C VAL A 226 15.49 33.31 10.51
N LEU A 227 15.86 32.04 10.78
CA LEU A 227 17.07 31.36 10.33
C LEU A 227 16.75 30.43 9.15
N PRO A 228 17.15 30.79 7.92
CA PRO A 228 17.07 29.87 6.80
C PRO A 228 18.24 28.89 6.82
N ILE A 229 17.95 27.61 6.60
CA ILE A 229 18.91 26.53 6.36
C ILE A 229 18.76 26.12 4.89
N VAL A 230 19.83 26.22 4.11
CA VAL A 230 19.80 25.96 2.66
C VAL A 230 20.46 24.62 2.33
N GLY A 231 19.71 23.74 1.64
CA GLY A 231 20.12 22.41 1.14
C GLY A 231 19.78 22.20 -0.34
N MET A 232 19.90 20.98 -0.89
CA MET A 232 19.67 20.69 -2.33
C MET A 232 18.32 20.04 -2.67
N GLY A 233 17.65 20.64 -3.68
CA GLY A 233 16.68 20.16 -4.71
C GLY A 233 15.34 19.49 -4.35
N GLY A 234 14.16 20.09 -4.68
CA GLY A 234 12.75 19.62 -4.43
C GLY A 234 11.70 20.42 -5.23
N ILE A 235 10.49 19.87 -5.46
CA ILE A 235 9.51 20.30 -6.49
C ILE A 235 8.09 20.29 -5.89
N ASP A 236 7.36 21.41 -5.97
CA ASP A 236 5.97 21.72 -5.48
C ASP A 236 5.72 22.33 -4.07
N PHE A 237 5.51 23.67 -4.00
CA PHE A 237 5.20 24.40 -2.76
C PHE A 237 4.20 25.56 -2.97
N ASP A 238 3.24 25.71 -2.04
CA ASP A 238 2.24 26.79 -1.98
C ASP A 238 2.19 27.42 -0.57
N VAL A 239 2.26 28.75 -0.48
CA VAL A 239 2.25 29.52 0.77
C VAL A 239 0.89 29.44 1.49
N LEU A 240 -0.22 29.36 0.74
CA LEU A 240 -1.55 29.24 1.34
C LEU A 240 -1.70 27.90 2.06
N GLU A 241 -1.32 26.81 1.40
CA GLU A 241 -1.33 25.47 1.98
C GLU A 241 -0.39 25.35 3.18
N LEU A 242 0.81 25.95 3.10
CA LEU A 242 1.72 26.04 4.25
C LEU A 242 1.04 26.71 5.44
N THR A 243 0.40 27.85 5.22
CA THR A 243 -0.24 28.64 6.29
C THR A 243 -1.44 27.89 6.90
N ARG A 244 -2.19 27.13 6.08
CA ARG A 244 -3.24 26.22 6.57
C ARG A 244 -2.66 25.11 7.44
N LYS A 245 -1.54 24.51 7.06
CA LYS A 245 -0.88 23.45 7.85
C LYS A 245 -0.35 23.96 9.20
N ILE A 246 0.06 25.22 9.29
CA ILE A 246 0.50 25.86 10.54
C ILE A 246 -0.66 26.04 11.54
N PHE A 247 -1.90 26.18 11.06
CA PHE A 247 -3.05 26.55 11.89
C PHE A 247 -3.47 25.49 12.91
N PRO A 248 -3.72 24.21 12.55
CA PRO A 248 -4.18 23.20 13.51
C PRO A 248 -3.20 22.92 14.66
N PRO A 249 -1.88 22.80 14.44
CA PRO A 249 -0.91 22.58 15.52
C PRO A 249 -0.95 23.68 16.58
N ILE A 250 -1.24 24.92 16.18
CA ILE A 250 -1.21 26.10 17.07
C ILE A 250 -2.54 26.29 17.79
N THR A 251 -3.64 26.28 17.05
CA THR A 251 -4.97 26.61 17.59
C THR A 251 -5.65 25.40 18.23
N LYS A 252 -5.17 24.18 17.96
CA LYS A 252 -5.85 22.91 18.26
C LYS A 252 -7.26 22.83 17.66
N ARG A 253 -7.51 23.62 16.61
CA ARG A 253 -8.76 23.67 15.85
C ARG A 253 -8.43 23.47 14.39
N SER A 254 -9.38 22.90 13.64
CA SER A 254 -9.20 22.78 12.20
C SER A 254 -9.35 24.15 11.50
N CYS A 255 -8.68 24.32 10.36
CA CYS A 255 -8.63 25.58 9.62
C CYS A 255 -9.69 25.66 8.52
N TYR A 256 -10.72 26.49 8.71
CA TYR A 256 -11.87 26.62 7.78
C TYR A 256 -11.73 27.76 6.76
N TYR A 257 -10.76 28.64 6.95
CA TYR A 257 -10.57 29.83 6.13
C TYR A 257 -10.06 29.46 4.73
N THR A 258 -10.57 30.13 3.70
CA THR A 258 -10.15 29.92 2.30
C THR A 258 -9.12 30.93 1.84
N GLU A 259 -9.09 32.11 2.47
CA GLU A 259 -8.18 33.20 2.13
C GLU A 259 -7.00 33.26 3.10
N LEU A 260 -5.80 33.52 2.56
CA LEU A 260 -4.56 33.57 3.35
C LEU A 260 -4.66 34.58 4.51
N ASN A 261 -5.27 35.74 4.26
CA ASN A 261 -5.37 36.81 5.25
C ASN A 261 -6.24 36.42 6.45
N GLU A 262 -7.31 35.66 6.23
CA GLU A 262 -8.19 35.21 7.32
C GLU A 262 -7.48 34.21 8.24
N ILE A 263 -6.68 33.29 7.68
CA ILE A 263 -5.87 32.34 8.45
C ILE A 263 -4.83 33.10 9.28
N VAL A 264 -4.15 34.06 8.63
CA VAL A 264 -3.14 34.91 9.25
C VAL A 264 -3.71 35.71 10.41
N ASP A 265 -4.89 36.32 10.25
CA ASP A 265 -5.53 37.11 11.32
C ASP A 265 -5.95 36.24 12.50
N ALA A 266 -6.50 35.05 12.25
CA ALA A 266 -6.85 34.11 13.32
C ALA A 266 -5.62 33.55 14.05
N LEU A 267 -4.54 33.24 13.33
CA LEU A 267 -3.25 32.88 13.94
C LEU A 267 -2.68 34.03 14.78
N ARG A 268 -2.88 35.28 14.34
CA ARG A 268 -2.40 36.48 15.04
C ARG A 268 -3.07 36.61 16.40
N GLU A 269 -4.37 36.42 16.49
CA GLU A 269 -5.09 36.45 17.76
C GLU A 269 -4.60 35.38 18.74
N GLU A 270 -4.32 34.16 18.25
CA GLU A 270 -3.90 33.05 19.10
C GLU A 270 -2.45 33.15 19.57
N LEU A 271 -1.55 33.76 18.78
CA LEU A 271 -0.13 33.85 19.09
C LEU A 271 0.30 35.19 19.71
N MET A 272 -0.57 36.20 19.72
CA MET A 272 -0.24 37.53 20.26
C MET A 272 0.22 37.43 21.73
N GLY A 273 1.42 37.95 22.00
CA GLY A 273 2.02 37.94 23.34
C GLY A 273 2.59 36.60 23.80
N LYS A 274 2.63 35.57 22.94
CA LYS A 274 3.23 34.27 23.24
C LYS A 274 4.60 34.15 22.56
N ARG A 275 5.53 33.44 23.21
CA ARG A 275 6.77 32.99 22.57
C ARG A 275 6.50 31.74 21.76
N PHE A 276 7.00 31.70 20.54
CA PHE A 276 6.85 30.54 19.66
C PHE A 276 8.17 30.18 18.96
N LEU A 277 8.32 28.89 18.67
CA LEU A 277 9.30 28.35 17.74
C LEU A 277 8.52 27.70 16.59
N LEU A 278 8.76 28.17 15.37
CA LEU A 278 8.12 27.64 14.16
C LEU A 278 9.19 27.03 13.26
N VAL A 279 9.03 25.76 12.89
CA VAL A 279 9.90 25.09 11.91
C VAL A 279 9.11 24.91 10.63
N LEU A 280 9.52 25.63 9.59
CA LEU A 280 9.00 25.50 8.23
C LEU A 280 9.94 24.59 7.48
N ASP A 281 9.60 23.30 7.48
CA ASP A 281 10.39 22.29 6.79
C ASP A 281 10.06 22.29 5.29
N ASP A 282 11.13 22.25 4.49
CA ASP A 282 11.18 22.17 3.06
C ASP A 282 10.22 23.13 2.35
N VAL A 283 10.60 24.41 2.27
CA VAL A 283 9.80 25.43 1.60
C VAL A 283 10.52 26.04 0.41
N TRP A 284 9.82 26.31 -0.69
CA TRP A 284 10.44 26.90 -1.89
C TRP A 284 9.44 27.71 -2.72
N ASN A 285 9.61 29.03 -2.77
CA ASN A 285 8.92 29.88 -3.73
C ASN A 285 9.76 31.14 -3.94
N ASP A 286 10.09 31.43 -5.20
CA ASP A 286 10.95 32.55 -5.58
C ASP A 286 10.16 33.86 -5.77
N LYS A 287 8.82 33.81 -5.70
CA LYS A 287 7.94 34.98 -5.82
C LYS A 287 7.79 35.69 -4.47
N PRO A 288 8.40 36.88 -4.27
CA PRO A 288 8.41 37.54 -2.95
C PRO A 288 7.01 37.98 -2.47
N ASN A 289 6.12 38.31 -3.41
CA ASN A 289 4.76 38.76 -3.12
C ASN A 289 3.90 37.69 -2.44
N LEU A 290 4.14 36.41 -2.69
CA LEU A 290 3.39 35.32 -2.05
C LEU A 290 3.77 35.15 -0.58
N TRP A 291 5.02 35.44 -0.22
CA TRP A 291 5.53 35.34 1.16
C TRP A 291 5.16 36.53 2.04
N THR A 292 4.84 37.67 1.43
CA THR A 292 4.67 38.95 2.15
C THR A 292 3.64 38.86 3.28
N PRO A 293 2.42 38.30 3.09
CA PRO A 293 1.42 38.23 4.15
C PRO A 293 1.86 37.38 5.35
N LEU A 294 2.44 36.20 5.10
CA LEU A 294 2.94 35.32 6.15
C LEU A 294 4.13 35.94 6.88
N ARG A 295 5.04 36.60 6.15
CA ARG A 295 6.22 37.25 6.72
C ARG A 295 5.84 38.42 7.61
N ASP A 296 4.97 39.31 7.13
CA ASP A 296 4.52 40.48 7.88
C ASP A 296 3.75 40.09 9.14
N PHE A 297 3.00 38.98 9.07
CA PHE A 297 2.38 38.35 10.22
C PHE A 297 3.41 37.82 11.23
N LEU A 298 4.35 37.00 10.79
CA LEU A 298 5.37 36.41 11.66
C LEU A 298 6.17 37.50 12.37
N PHE A 299 6.53 38.58 11.67
CA PHE A 299 7.27 39.70 12.26
C PHE A 299 6.44 40.59 13.19
N ALA A 300 5.11 40.54 13.11
CA ALA A 300 4.24 41.24 14.06
C ALA A 300 4.07 40.47 15.39
N LEU A 301 4.45 39.18 15.44
CA LEU A 301 4.32 38.34 16.63
C LEU A 301 5.61 38.40 17.47
N GLU A 302 5.65 39.32 18.43
CA GLU A 302 6.83 39.55 19.25
C GLU A 302 6.73 38.86 20.63
N PRO A 303 7.73 38.07 21.12
CA PRO A 303 8.97 37.57 20.48
C PRO A 303 8.85 36.13 19.93
N GLY A 304 9.60 35.79 18.88
CA GLY A 304 9.52 34.47 18.22
C GLY A 304 10.78 34.01 17.48
N LYS A 305 10.92 32.70 17.25
CA LYS A 305 12.01 32.10 16.47
C LYS A 305 11.42 31.27 15.33
N VAL A 306 11.96 31.41 14.13
CA VAL A 306 11.52 30.65 12.96
C VAL A 306 12.73 29.98 12.30
N ILE A 307 12.65 28.67 12.06
CA ILE A 307 13.61 27.95 11.23
C ILE A 307 12.93 27.66 9.90
N VAL A 308 13.64 27.92 8.80
CA VAL A 308 13.14 27.66 7.46
C VAL A 308 14.15 26.77 6.76
N THR A 309 13.81 25.52 6.45
CA THR A 309 14.67 24.71 5.58
C THR A 309 14.20 24.91 4.14
N THR A 310 15.14 25.17 3.23
CA THR A 310 14.80 25.45 1.83
C THR A 310 15.87 24.96 0.89
N ARG A 311 15.43 24.62 -0.32
CA ARG A 311 16.31 24.24 -1.43
C ARG A 311 16.59 25.42 -2.38
N ASN A 312 15.96 26.57 -2.12
CA ASN A 312 16.00 27.76 -2.96
C ASN A 312 16.65 28.94 -2.22
N GLU A 313 17.84 29.31 -2.66
CA GLU A 313 18.60 30.45 -2.11
C GLU A 313 17.83 31.78 -2.19
N SER A 314 16.95 31.95 -3.19
CA SER A 314 16.07 33.12 -3.28
C SER A 314 15.01 33.11 -2.19
N THR A 315 14.40 31.95 -1.89
CA THR A 315 13.45 31.80 -0.77
C THR A 315 14.11 32.08 0.57
N ALA A 316 15.33 31.57 0.77
CA ALA A 316 16.14 31.90 1.95
C ALA A 316 16.30 33.42 2.10
N LYS A 317 16.70 34.11 1.03
CA LYS A 317 16.88 35.58 1.02
C LYS A 317 15.58 36.36 1.25
N ILE A 318 14.43 35.85 0.82
CA ILE A 318 13.12 36.49 1.03
C ILE A 318 12.72 36.45 2.51
N MET A 319 12.96 35.31 3.17
CA MET A 319 12.52 35.03 4.54
C MET A 319 13.54 35.42 5.61
N GLN A 320 14.83 35.52 5.26
CA GLN A 320 15.91 35.72 6.22
C GLN A 320 15.77 36.98 7.07
N THR A 321 16.10 36.83 8.36
CA THR A 321 16.47 37.96 9.24
C THR A 321 17.93 37.87 9.70
N VAL A 322 18.48 36.66 9.66
CA VAL A 322 19.89 36.34 9.90
C VAL A 322 20.46 35.65 8.65
N PRO A 323 21.78 35.72 8.40
CA PRO A 323 22.38 35.08 7.24
C PRO A 323 21.99 33.59 7.10
N PRO A 324 21.70 33.08 5.89
CA PRO A 324 21.33 31.69 5.70
C PRO A 324 22.49 30.76 6.08
N HIS A 325 22.17 29.72 6.85
CA HIS A 325 23.10 28.63 7.14
C HIS A 325 23.12 27.66 5.96
N ARG A 326 24.24 27.58 5.25
CA ARG A 326 24.38 26.65 4.12
C ARG A 326 24.99 25.35 4.63
N LEU A 327 24.29 24.23 4.41
CA LEU A 327 24.81 22.93 4.81
C LEU A 327 25.87 22.46 3.83
N ASP A 328 27.09 22.30 4.32
CA ASP A 328 28.19 21.75 3.54
C ASP A 328 28.03 20.23 3.30
N ARG A 329 28.73 19.72 2.29
CA ARG A 329 28.87 18.28 2.05
C ARG A 329 29.58 17.62 3.22
N LEU A 330 29.28 16.34 3.48
CA LEU A 330 29.95 15.60 4.54
C LEU A 330 31.40 15.27 4.14
N GLY A 331 32.27 15.21 5.15
CA GLY A 331 33.63 14.73 5.00
C GLY A 331 33.67 13.24 4.65
N PHE A 332 34.81 12.80 4.09
CA PHE A 332 34.99 11.39 3.72
C PHE A 332 34.79 10.45 4.91
N GLU A 333 35.33 10.78 6.08
CA GLU A 333 35.22 9.92 7.28
C GLU A 333 33.76 9.76 7.74
N ASP A 334 32.99 10.84 7.77
CA ASP A 334 31.57 10.81 8.15
C ASP A 334 30.75 10.00 7.12
N CYS A 335 31.01 10.21 5.82
CA CYS A 335 30.39 9.41 4.77
C CYS A 335 30.79 7.93 4.85
N TRP A 336 32.04 7.62 5.18
CA TRP A 336 32.50 6.25 5.35
C TRP A 336 31.84 5.57 6.55
N LEU A 337 31.63 6.29 7.66
CA LEU A 337 30.87 5.80 8.81
C LEU A 337 29.41 5.49 8.44
N ILE A 338 28.74 6.40 7.72
CA ILE A 338 27.38 6.16 7.20
C ILE A 338 27.37 4.94 6.29
N PHE A 339 28.33 4.83 5.36
CA PHE A 339 28.42 3.70 4.44
C PHE A 339 28.63 2.38 5.18
N LEU A 340 29.55 2.35 6.14
CA LEU A 340 29.83 1.18 6.96
C LEU A 340 28.58 0.71 7.70
N GLN A 341 27.88 1.64 8.36
CA GLN A 341 26.65 1.35 9.06
C GLN A 341 25.58 0.75 8.12
N GLN A 342 25.51 1.21 6.87
CA GLN A 342 24.50 0.76 5.92
C GLN A 342 24.86 -0.54 5.19
N ALA A 343 26.12 -0.69 4.77
CA ALA A 343 26.59 -1.80 3.93
C ALA A 343 27.10 -3.00 4.75
N PHE A 344 27.57 -2.79 5.97
CA PHE A 344 28.15 -3.84 6.82
C PHE A 344 27.34 -4.08 8.08
N GLU A 345 26.07 -3.68 8.13
CA GLU A 345 25.21 -3.94 9.28
C GLU A 345 25.20 -5.43 9.66
N GLY A 346 25.65 -5.75 10.87
CA GLY A 346 25.79 -7.14 11.36
C GLY A 346 26.98 -7.93 10.82
N ARG A 347 27.88 -7.33 10.03
CA ARG A 347 29.13 -7.93 9.53
C ARG A 347 30.35 -7.17 10.07
N ASP A 348 31.43 -7.90 10.37
CA ASP A 348 32.70 -7.28 10.73
C ASP A 348 33.44 -6.84 9.44
N PRO A 349 33.64 -5.52 9.20
CA PRO A 349 34.34 -5.04 8.02
C PRO A 349 35.79 -5.53 7.95
N THR A 350 36.42 -5.81 9.11
CA THR A 350 37.81 -6.28 9.15
C THR A 350 37.99 -7.69 8.57
N ALA A 351 36.91 -8.47 8.52
CA ALA A 351 36.88 -9.78 7.89
C ALA A 351 36.74 -9.73 6.35
N LEU A 352 36.46 -8.55 5.77
CA LEU A 352 36.16 -8.36 4.35
C LEU A 352 37.00 -7.21 3.73
N PRO A 353 38.34 -7.29 3.76
CA PRO A 353 39.21 -6.16 3.39
C PRO A 353 39.08 -5.73 1.92
N GLU A 354 38.82 -6.66 1.00
CA GLU A 354 38.64 -6.35 -0.43
C GLU A 354 37.37 -5.51 -0.67
N LEU A 355 36.26 -5.86 -0.02
CA LEU A 355 35.01 -5.09 -0.10
C LEU A 355 35.14 -3.72 0.56
N VAL A 356 35.91 -3.61 1.65
CA VAL A 356 36.21 -2.33 2.30
C VAL A 356 36.92 -1.39 1.33
N GLU A 357 37.92 -1.87 0.60
CA GLU A 357 38.66 -1.04 -0.37
C GLU A 357 37.81 -0.61 -1.56
N ILE A 358 36.95 -1.50 -2.09
CA ILE A 358 36.00 -1.13 -3.14
C ILE A 358 34.96 -0.13 -2.58
N GLY A 359 34.43 -0.37 -1.39
CA GLY A 359 33.47 0.50 -0.71
C GLY A 359 33.99 1.92 -0.52
N LYS A 360 35.23 2.09 -0.09
CA LYS A 360 35.86 3.42 0.02
C LYS A 360 35.87 4.15 -1.32
N LYS A 361 36.19 3.45 -2.43
CA LYS A 361 36.15 4.04 -3.78
C LYS A 361 34.74 4.46 -4.20
N ILE A 362 33.73 3.66 -3.84
CA ILE A 362 32.32 4.02 -4.06
C ILE A 362 31.94 5.27 -3.26
N VAL A 363 32.35 5.38 -2.00
CA VAL A 363 32.08 6.58 -1.17
C VAL A 363 32.73 7.84 -1.76
N VAL A 364 33.92 7.72 -2.34
CA VAL A 364 34.57 8.83 -3.08
C VAL A 364 33.70 9.27 -4.27
N LYS A 365 33.12 8.33 -5.03
CA LYS A 365 32.19 8.63 -6.14
C LYS A 365 30.92 9.35 -5.66
N CYS A 366 30.45 9.13 -4.43
CA CYS A 366 29.30 9.84 -3.85
C CYS A 366 29.55 11.32 -3.54
N LYS A 367 30.80 11.80 -3.63
CA LYS A 367 31.19 13.22 -3.45
C LYS A 367 30.59 13.88 -2.19
N GLY A 368 30.54 13.17 -1.06
CA GLY A 368 30.09 13.71 0.22
C GLY A 368 28.58 13.88 0.41
N LEU A 369 27.74 13.27 -0.46
CA LEU A 369 26.28 13.33 -0.40
C LEU A 369 25.73 12.20 0.48
N PRO A 370 25.15 12.49 1.66
CA PRO A 370 24.74 11.45 2.62
C PRO A 370 23.70 10.49 2.06
N LEU A 371 22.75 10.99 1.26
CA LEU A 371 21.72 10.15 0.65
C LEU A 371 22.31 9.17 -0.37
N ALA A 372 23.21 9.63 -1.25
CA ALA A 372 23.87 8.76 -2.23
C ALA A 372 24.66 7.63 -1.54
N VAL A 373 25.36 7.98 -0.45
CA VAL A 373 26.08 7.02 0.39
C VAL A 373 25.13 6.02 1.04
N LYS A 374 24.03 6.50 1.65
CA LYS A 374 23.03 5.65 2.30
C LYS A 374 22.38 4.68 1.31
N VAL A 375 22.02 5.18 0.13
CA VAL A 375 21.40 4.43 -0.98
C VAL A 375 22.31 3.31 -1.46
N LEU A 376 23.60 3.59 -1.71
CA LEU A 376 24.54 2.58 -2.20
C LEU A 376 24.99 1.63 -1.10
N GLY A 377 25.15 2.12 0.13
CA GLY A 377 25.41 1.25 1.27
C GLY A 377 24.26 0.25 1.49
N GLY A 378 23.01 0.71 1.44
CA GLY A 378 21.84 -0.15 1.54
C GLY A 378 21.70 -1.15 0.38
N LEU A 379 22.09 -0.77 -0.84
CA LEU A 379 22.17 -1.69 -1.99
C LEU A 379 23.17 -2.83 -1.75
N LEU A 380 24.29 -2.54 -1.10
CA LEU A 380 25.42 -3.45 -0.91
C LEU A 380 25.37 -4.25 0.40
N ARG A 381 24.38 -3.99 1.25
CA ARG A 381 24.23 -4.57 2.60
C ARG A 381 24.34 -6.09 2.67
N PHE A 382 23.77 -6.79 1.70
CA PHE A 382 23.74 -8.25 1.66
C PHE A 382 24.57 -8.83 0.52
N GLU A 383 25.47 -8.02 -0.05
CA GLU A 383 26.29 -8.45 -1.17
C GLU A 383 27.68 -8.84 -0.67
N SER A 384 28.06 -10.09 -0.92
CA SER A 384 29.36 -10.65 -0.58
C SER A 384 30.31 -10.71 -1.77
N ASP A 385 29.78 -10.64 -2.99
CA ASP A 385 30.57 -10.82 -4.19
C ASP A 385 31.27 -9.52 -4.60
N ASP A 386 32.60 -9.52 -4.60
CA ASP A 386 33.46 -8.39 -4.95
C ASP A 386 33.21 -7.86 -6.37
N TRP A 387 32.90 -8.75 -7.31
CA TRP A 387 32.58 -8.37 -8.68
C TRP A 387 31.34 -7.48 -8.76
N LYS A 388 30.31 -7.70 -7.92
CA LYS A 388 29.09 -6.87 -7.93
C LYS A 388 29.35 -5.47 -7.40
N TRP A 389 30.25 -5.35 -6.42
CA TRP A 389 30.73 -4.06 -5.92
C TRP A 389 31.55 -3.33 -6.98
N THR A 390 32.43 -4.04 -7.67
CA THR A 390 33.26 -3.50 -8.75
C THR A 390 32.42 -3.03 -9.92
N ASP A 391 31.39 -3.79 -10.31
CA ASP A 391 30.44 -3.42 -11.35
C ASP A 391 29.63 -2.15 -11.00
N ILE A 392 29.37 -1.87 -9.71
CA ILE A 392 28.78 -0.58 -9.29
C ILE A 392 29.80 0.53 -9.47
N LEU A 393 31.04 0.30 -9.03
CA LEU A 393 32.11 1.29 -9.11
C LEU A 393 32.41 1.72 -10.56
N ASP A 394 32.39 0.75 -11.48
CA ASP A 394 32.76 0.91 -12.88
C ASP A 394 31.57 1.27 -13.80
N SER A 395 30.37 1.48 -13.24
CA SER A 395 29.16 1.77 -14.01
C SER A 395 29.24 3.08 -14.79
N GLU A 396 28.79 3.05 -16.05
CA GLU A 396 28.68 4.24 -16.91
C GLU A 396 27.65 5.26 -16.40
N LEU A 397 26.76 4.88 -15.48
CA LEU A 397 25.77 5.79 -14.89
C LEU A 397 26.42 6.97 -14.14
N TRP A 398 27.66 6.80 -13.65
CA TRP A 398 28.42 7.87 -13.00
C TRP A 398 28.78 9.02 -13.95
N GLU A 399 28.82 8.77 -15.26
CA GLU A 399 29.23 9.74 -16.27
C GLU A 399 28.03 10.50 -16.88
N LEU A 400 26.79 10.19 -16.47
CA LEU A 400 25.56 10.79 -17.00
C LEU A 400 25.22 12.17 -16.42
N ASP A 401 25.82 12.55 -15.29
CA ASP A 401 25.56 13.86 -14.65
C ASP A 401 26.76 14.80 -14.85
N GLU A 402 26.61 15.77 -15.77
CA GLU A 402 27.61 16.81 -16.06
C GLU A 402 27.71 17.85 -14.91
N GLU A 403 26.71 17.93 -14.03
CA GLU A 403 26.62 18.91 -12.95
C GLU A 403 26.72 18.27 -11.55
N GLU A 404 27.94 17.93 -11.09
CA GLU A 404 28.41 17.70 -9.69
C GLU A 404 27.57 16.91 -8.64
N ASP A 405 26.31 16.56 -8.91
CA ASP A 405 25.37 15.81 -8.09
C ASP A 405 25.43 14.36 -8.55
N GLN A 406 25.54 13.44 -7.59
CA GLN A 406 25.71 12.00 -7.83
C GLN A 406 24.57 11.20 -7.20
N ILE A 407 23.52 11.88 -6.74
CA ILE A 407 22.33 11.25 -6.15
C ILE A 407 21.54 10.51 -7.23
N LEU A 408 21.32 11.10 -8.41
CA LEU A 408 20.53 10.45 -9.47
C LEU A 408 21.19 9.17 -9.99
N PRO A 409 22.51 9.14 -10.33
CA PRO A 409 23.20 7.90 -10.65
C PRO A 409 23.10 6.84 -9.57
N ALA A 410 23.28 7.22 -8.30
CA ALA A 410 23.22 6.29 -7.17
C ALA A 410 21.82 5.66 -6.97
N LEU A 411 20.78 6.50 -7.07
CA LEU A 411 19.39 6.07 -7.01
C LEU A 411 19.04 5.14 -8.17
N ARG A 412 19.51 5.47 -9.40
CA ARG A 412 19.26 4.66 -10.59
C ARG A 412 19.97 3.31 -10.54
N LEU A 413 21.26 3.29 -10.16
CA LEU A 413 22.04 2.07 -9.95
C LEU A 413 21.31 1.09 -9.04
N ARG A 414 20.71 1.61 -7.98
CA ARG A 414 19.95 0.83 -7.03
C ARG A 414 18.66 0.28 -7.61
N TYR A 415 17.89 1.09 -8.34
CA TYR A 415 16.68 0.64 -9.02
C TYR A 415 16.99 -0.42 -10.07
N ASP A 416 17.97 -0.18 -10.94
CA ASP A 416 18.31 -1.07 -12.04
C ASP A 416 18.69 -2.48 -11.55
N ARG A 417 19.26 -2.61 -10.35
CA ARG A 417 19.65 -3.88 -9.71
C ARG A 417 18.58 -4.53 -8.84
N MET A 418 17.35 -4.01 -8.83
CA MET A 418 16.24 -4.68 -8.14
C MET A 418 15.70 -5.86 -8.96
N PRO A 419 15.25 -6.93 -8.28
CA PRO A 419 14.47 -7.99 -8.93
C PRO A 419 13.21 -7.42 -9.61
N PRO A 420 12.76 -8.00 -10.74
CA PRO A 420 11.62 -7.47 -11.49
C PRO A 420 10.35 -7.26 -10.62
N ALA A 421 9.97 -8.24 -9.80
CA ALA A 421 8.81 -8.10 -8.92
C ALA A 421 8.93 -6.89 -7.96
N LEU A 422 10.14 -6.59 -7.49
CA LEU A 422 10.40 -5.47 -6.58
C LEU A 422 10.35 -4.12 -7.33
N LYS A 423 10.85 -4.07 -8.57
CA LYS A 423 10.68 -2.90 -9.45
C LYS A 423 9.21 -2.58 -9.69
N GLN A 424 8.38 -3.61 -9.93
CA GLN A 424 6.93 -3.44 -10.06
C GLN A 424 6.30 -2.88 -8.79
N CYS A 425 6.68 -3.40 -7.62
CA CYS A 425 6.23 -2.86 -6.34
C CYS A 425 6.66 -1.39 -6.16
N PHE A 426 7.90 -1.06 -6.52
CA PHE A 426 8.45 0.30 -6.42
C PHE A 426 7.68 1.32 -7.29
N MET A 427 7.35 0.98 -8.55
CA MET A 427 6.60 1.87 -9.44
C MET A 427 5.22 2.27 -8.89
N HIS A 428 4.59 1.42 -8.07
CA HIS A 428 3.29 1.74 -7.46
C HIS A 428 3.33 2.91 -6.49
N PHE A 429 4.49 3.21 -5.88
CA PHE A 429 4.63 4.35 -5.00
C PHE A 429 4.53 5.69 -5.75
N SER A 430 4.80 5.71 -7.07
CA SER A 430 4.62 6.91 -7.92
C SER A 430 3.18 7.42 -7.97
N LEU A 431 2.19 6.57 -7.63
CA LEU A 431 0.77 6.92 -7.61
C LEU A 431 0.39 7.80 -6.42
N PHE A 432 1.24 7.91 -5.41
CA PHE A 432 0.97 8.69 -4.20
C PHE A 432 1.66 10.04 -4.29
N PRO A 433 1.14 11.11 -3.66
CA PRO A 433 1.82 12.40 -3.59
C PRO A 433 3.14 12.29 -2.80
N ASN A 434 4.02 13.29 -2.94
CA ASN A 434 5.22 13.40 -2.10
C ASN A 434 4.79 13.56 -0.63
N ASP A 435 5.64 13.15 0.31
CA ASP A 435 5.35 13.11 1.76
C ASP A 435 4.13 12.28 2.16
N TYR A 436 3.63 11.37 1.31
CA TYR A 436 2.49 10.54 1.66
C TYR A 436 2.86 9.52 2.74
N ASP A 437 2.00 9.41 3.76
CA ASP A 437 2.16 8.46 4.85
C ASP A 437 1.62 7.07 4.46
N PHE A 438 2.53 6.11 4.34
CA PHE A 438 2.20 4.76 3.90
C PHE A 438 1.96 3.84 5.09
N TYR A 439 0.69 3.54 5.37
CA TYR A 439 0.34 2.43 6.27
C TYR A 439 0.75 1.09 5.65
N LYS A 440 1.68 0.38 6.29
CA LYS A 440 2.32 -0.85 5.79
C LYS A 440 1.29 -1.87 5.28
N ASN A 441 0.28 -2.20 6.09
CA ASN A 441 -0.74 -3.19 5.74
C ASN A 441 -1.66 -2.73 4.60
N ASN A 442 -1.94 -1.44 4.47
CA ASN A 442 -2.78 -0.91 3.39
C ASN A 442 -2.07 -1.01 2.04
N ILE A 443 -0.76 -0.69 2.01
CA ILE A 443 0.05 -0.85 0.80
C ILE A 443 0.19 -2.32 0.41
N VAL A 444 0.40 -3.24 1.36
CA VAL A 444 0.41 -4.67 1.06
C VAL A 444 -0.89 -5.10 0.37
N ARG A 445 -2.06 -4.74 0.89
CA ARG A 445 -3.36 -5.07 0.28
C ARG A 445 -3.53 -4.46 -1.12
N LEU A 446 -3.10 -3.22 -1.32
CA LEU A 446 -3.14 -2.56 -2.63
C LEU A 446 -2.19 -3.20 -3.65
N LEU A 447 -1.04 -3.72 -3.23
CA LEU A 447 -0.10 -4.44 -4.09
C LEU A 447 -0.59 -5.87 -4.39
N MET A 448 -1.12 -6.57 -3.38
CA MET A 448 -1.79 -7.88 -3.53
C MET A 448 -2.89 -7.86 -4.58
N SER A 449 -3.70 -6.80 -4.61
CA SER A 449 -4.79 -6.64 -5.57
C SER A 449 -4.34 -6.69 -7.03
N GLN A 450 -3.05 -6.41 -7.31
CA GLN A 450 -2.49 -6.45 -8.66
C GLN A 450 -1.87 -7.81 -9.01
N GLY A 451 -1.92 -8.80 -8.10
CA GLY A 451 -1.36 -10.13 -8.32
C GLY A 451 0.17 -10.17 -8.33
N LEU A 452 0.84 -9.20 -7.71
CA LEU A 452 2.30 -9.11 -7.65
C LEU A 452 2.93 -10.19 -6.77
N PHE A 453 2.23 -10.58 -5.71
CA PHE A 453 2.70 -11.58 -4.76
C PHE A 453 2.14 -12.95 -5.18
N ARG A 454 2.87 -13.64 -6.06
CA ARG A 454 2.46 -14.97 -6.54
C ARG A 454 2.95 -16.03 -5.56
N SER A 455 2.02 -16.68 -4.88
CA SER A 455 2.28 -17.81 -3.99
C SER A 455 2.06 -19.14 -4.71
N ASP A 456 2.92 -20.12 -4.45
CA ASP A 456 2.74 -21.53 -4.84
C ASP A 456 1.83 -22.31 -3.88
N GLY A 457 1.22 -21.61 -2.90
CA GLY A 457 0.35 -22.15 -1.87
C GLY A 457 1.05 -22.45 -0.55
N THR A 458 2.38 -22.35 -0.48
CA THR A 458 3.15 -22.59 0.76
C THR A 458 3.15 -21.38 1.70
N GLU A 459 3.18 -20.17 1.14
CA GLU A 459 3.22 -18.91 1.88
C GLU A 459 2.00 -18.03 1.58
N ARG A 460 1.61 -17.18 2.52
CA ARG A 460 0.49 -16.25 2.30
C ARG A 460 0.96 -15.01 1.53
N GLU A 461 0.13 -14.53 0.62
CA GLU A 461 0.41 -13.31 -0.17
C GLU A 461 0.69 -12.08 0.70
N GLU A 462 0.03 -11.96 1.86
CA GLU A 462 0.28 -10.86 2.80
C GLU A 462 1.67 -10.94 3.45
N ASP A 463 2.18 -12.16 3.70
CA ASP A 463 3.50 -12.39 4.30
C ASP A 463 4.59 -12.08 3.27
N ILE A 464 4.40 -12.54 2.03
CA ILE A 464 5.22 -12.18 0.88
C ILE A 464 5.25 -10.66 0.72
N GLY A 465 4.08 -10.01 0.68
CA GLY A 465 4.00 -8.56 0.51
C GLY A 465 4.67 -7.76 1.62
N ARG A 466 4.61 -8.22 2.88
CA ARG A 466 5.38 -7.61 3.97
C ARG A 466 6.88 -7.75 3.76
N ALA A 467 7.33 -8.93 3.36
CA ALA A 467 8.74 -9.18 3.09
C ALA A 467 9.26 -8.33 1.90
N PHE A 468 8.43 -8.02 0.90
CA PHE A 468 8.77 -7.04 -0.14
C PHE A 468 9.00 -5.63 0.42
N LEU A 469 8.11 -5.16 1.32
CA LEU A 469 8.29 -3.86 1.96
C LEU A 469 9.51 -3.84 2.89
N ASP A 470 9.77 -4.95 3.58
CA ASP A 470 10.95 -5.08 4.44
C ASP A 470 12.26 -5.07 3.63
N ASP A 471 12.27 -5.63 2.41
CA ASP A 471 13.41 -5.51 1.48
C ASP A 471 13.60 -4.05 1.00
N LEU A 472 12.50 -3.33 0.70
CA LEU A 472 12.57 -1.90 0.36
C LEU A 472 13.10 -1.04 1.53
N LEU A 473 12.72 -1.36 2.76
CA LEU A 473 13.22 -0.72 3.98
C LEU A 473 14.72 -0.99 4.17
N GLN A 474 15.15 -2.25 4.06
CA GLN A 474 16.56 -2.63 4.22
C GLN A 474 17.47 -2.00 3.18
N ARG A 475 16.96 -1.81 1.97
CA ARG A 475 17.72 -1.11 0.94
C ARG A 475 17.81 0.40 1.23
N SER A 476 17.00 0.97 2.14
CA SER A 476 16.79 2.41 2.42
C SER A 476 15.97 3.18 1.36
N ILE A 477 14.86 2.60 0.85
CA ILE A 477 13.96 3.25 -0.15
C ILE A 477 12.75 3.78 0.57
N LEU A 478 12.26 2.98 1.51
CA LEU A 478 11.31 3.37 2.52
C LEU A 478 12.06 3.54 3.84
N GLU A 479 11.50 4.36 4.71
CA GLU A 479 11.95 4.59 6.07
C GLU A 479 10.73 4.57 6.99
N TYR A 480 10.91 4.23 8.28
CA TYR A 480 9.83 4.41 9.26
C TYR A 480 9.67 5.89 9.57
N ASP A 481 8.44 6.34 9.79
CA ASP A 481 8.22 7.68 10.31
C ASP A 481 8.71 7.75 11.77
N PRO A 482 9.73 8.58 12.10
CA PRO A 482 10.24 8.69 13.46
C PRO A 482 9.24 9.28 14.45
N ASN A 483 8.18 9.94 13.97
CA ASN A 483 7.16 10.55 14.82
C ASN A 483 6.16 9.53 15.40
N TYR A 484 6.18 8.29 14.89
CA TYR A 484 5.27 7.23 15.34
C TYR A 484 6.07 6.08 15.96
N GLU A 485 5.81 5.78 17.24
CA GLU A 485 6.43 4.64 17.93
C GLU A 485 6.04 3.30 17.27
N SER A 486 4.83 3.23 16.72
CA SER A 486 4.37 2.09 15.93
C SER A 486 5.11 2.07 14.59
N LYS A 487 5.93 1.04 14.35
CA LYS A 487 6.61 0.74 13.07
C LYS A 487 5.64 0.33 11.93
N GLU A 488 4.47 0.95 11.88
CA GLU A 488 3.41 0.69 10.89
C GLU A 488 3.38 1.73 9.77
N LEU A 489 3.88 2.94 10.04
CA LEU A 489 3.87 4.06 9.11
C LEU A 489 5.24 4.17 8.41
N LEU A 490 5.22 4.15 7.08
CA LEU A 490 6.40 4.27 6.23
C LEU A 490 6.39 5.59 5.48
N LYS A 491 7.57 6.14 5.21
CA LYS A 491 7.80 7.31 4.36
C LYS A 491 8.75 6.97 3.23
N MET A 492 8.59 7.66 2.11
CA MET A 492 9.51 7.62 0.97
C MET A 492 10.13 9.00 0.81
N HIS A 493 11.45 9.05 0.66
CA HIS A 493 12.16 10.31 0.41
C HIS A 493 11.79 10.88 -0.97
N ASP A 494 11.64 12.20 -1.11
CA ASP A 494 11.23 12.85 -2.37
C ASP A 494 12.07 12.46 -3.58
N LEU A 495 13.40 12.47 -3.49
CA LEU A 495 14.26 12.05 -4.60
C LEU A 495 14.07 10.58 -5.01
N VAL A 496 13.71 9.71 -4.06
CA VAL A 496 13.33 8.31 -4.35
C VAL A 496 11.96 8.27 -5.01
N HIS A 497 11.03 9.12 -4.58
CA HIS A 497 9.73 9.29 -5.20
C HIS A 497 9.85 9.80 -6.65
N ASP A 498 10.65 10.83 -6.89
CA ASP A 498 10.92 11.39 -8.21
C ASP A 498 11.51 10.31 -9.14
N LEU A 499 12.39 9.45 -8.60
CA LEU A 499 12.86 8.27 -9.33
C LEU A 499 11.69 7.34 -9.66
N ALA A 500 10.83 7.00 -8.69
CA ALA A 500 9.65 6.17 -8.92
C ALA A 500 8.78 6.72 -10.05
N GLN A 501 8.53 8.03 -10.07
CA GLN A 501 7.80 8.69 -11.16
C GLN A 501 8.52 8.57 -12.51
N SER A 502 9.84 8.79 -12.53
CA SER A 502 10.63 8.73 -13.77
C SER A 502 10.64 7.34 -14.41
N VAL A 503 10.53 6.28 -13.59
CA VAL A 503 10.55 4.88 -14.05
C VAL A 503 9.16 4.29 -14.28
N ALA A 504 8.09 4.94 -13.79
CA ALA A 504 6.72 4.42 -13.88
C ALA A 504 6.17 4.38 -15.33
N GLY A 505 6.77 5.15 -16.25
CA GLY A 505 6.37 5.18 -17.66
C GLY A 505 4.93 5.66 -17.89
N GLU A 506 4.33 5.27 -19.01
CA GLU A 506 2.97 5.71 -19.40
C GLU A 506 1.84 4.88 -18.75
N GLU A 507 2.18 3.73 -18.14
CA GLU A 507 1.19 2.84 -17.51
C GLU A 507 0.71 3.35 -16.14
N PHE A 508 1.49 4.20 -15.48
CA PHE A 508 1.21 4.77 -14.16
C PHE A 508 1.07 6.29 -14.26
N ILE A 509 -0.11 6.80 -13.90
CA ILE A 509 -0.38 8.24 -13.95
C ILE A 509 -0.91 8.73 -12.61
N ARG A 510 -0.23 9.73 -12.06
CA ARG A 510 -0.74 10.57 -10.97
C ARG A 510 -1.17 11.91 -11.55
N VAL A 511 -2.37 12.37 -11.19
CA VAL A 511 -2.87 13.70 -11.55
C VAL A 511 -3.04 14.50 -10.27
N ASP A 512 -2.16 15.49 -10.08
CA ASP A 512 -2.16 16.37 -8.92
C ASP A 512 -2.99 17.63 -9.19
N TYR A 513 -3.97 17.89 -8.31
CA TYR A 513 -4.72 19.15 -8.23
C TYR A 513 -5.32 19.67 -9.55
N GLY A 514 -5.51 18.78 -10.54
CA GLY A 514 -5.78 19.14 -11.92
C GLY A 514 -6.90 18.32 -12.56
N GLU A 515 -7.34 18.78 -13.73
CA GLU A 515 -8.34 18.07 -14.52
C GLU A 515 -7.73 16.91 -15.30
N LEU A 516 -8.50 15.83 -15.43
CA LEU A 516 -8.16 14.67 -16.26
C LEU A 516 -8.21 15.04 -17.75
N ARG A 517 -7.11 15.54 -18.32
CA ARG A 517 -6.99 15.90 -19.74
C ARG A 517 -5.86 15.11 -20.39
N ASN A 518 -6.06 14.72 -21.66
CA ASN A 518 -5.05 14.07 -22.51
C ASN A 518 -4.40 12.80 -21.92
N LEU A 519 -5.19 11.94 -21.27
CA LEU A 519 -4.69 10.67 -20.74
C LEU A 519 -4.35 9.69 -21.90
N PRO A 520 -3.18 9.04 -21.88
CA PRO A 520 -2.83 7.95 -22.80
C PRO A 520 -3.87 6.81 -22.73
N GLY A 521 -4.08 6.10 -23.84
CA GLY A 521 -5.04 4.99 -23.88
C GLY A 521 -4.62 3.74 -23.11
N GLU A 522 -3.34 3.62 -22.77
CA GLU A 522 -2.72 2.41 -22.21
C GLU A 522 -2.56 2.45 -20.68
N VAL A 523 -3.05 3.51 -20.03
CA VAL A 523 -2.94 3.68 -18.58
C VAL A 523 -3.56 2.49 -17.85
N ARG A 524 -2.77 1.87 -16.97
CA ARG A 524 -3.19 0.73 -16.14
C ARG A 524 -3.41 1.12 -14.69
N HIS A 525 -2.68 2.11 -14.20
CA HIS A 525 -2.77 2.55 -12.81
C HIS A 525 -2.90 4.07 -12.78
N LEU A 526 -4.01 4.56 -12.23
CA LEU A 526 -4.30 5.98 -12.15
C LEU A 526 -4.60 6.38 -10.72
N SER A 527 -4.01 7.48 -10.30
CA SER A 527 -4.29 8.14 -9.03
C SER A 527 -4.64 9.60 -9.28
N LEU A 528 -5.69 10.06 -8.62
CA LEU A 528 -6.08 11.45 -8.61
C LEU A 528 -5.89 12.00 -7.20
N VAL A 529 -5.05 13.02 -7.07
CA VAL A 529 -4.81 13.70 -5.79
C VAL A 529 -5.73 14.92 -5.73
N TRP A 530 -6.62 14.92 -4.74
CA TRP A 530 -7.62 15.97 -4.54
C TRP A 530 -7.20 16.98 -3.46
N SER A 531 -7.51 18.25 -3.71
CA SER A 531 -7.39 19.38 -2.78
C SER A 531 -8.63 20.28 -2.91
N ASN A 532 -8.91 21.05 -1.85
CA ASN A 532 -9.97 22.05 -1.75
C ASN A 532 -10.00 23.10 -2.87
N SER A 533 -8.90 23.26 -3.61
CA SER A 533 -8.83 24.15 -4.77
C SER A 533 -9.68 23.68 -5.96
N ILE A 534 -10.12 22.41 -5.99
CA ILE A 534 -10.94 21.86 -7.06
C ILE A 534 -12.40 21.71 -6.61
N SER A 535 -13.30 22.47 -7.23
CA SER A 535 -14.72 22.47 -6.84
C SER A 535 -15.50 21.22 -7.26
N ASN A 536 -15.07 20.45 -8.27
CA ASN A 536 -15.75 19.22 -8.73
C ASN A 536 -14.81 18.23 -9.47
N LEU A 537 -14.99 16.93 -9.23
CA LEU A 537 -14.27 15.85 -9.95
C LEU A 537 -14.98 15.46 -11.24
N ASN A 538 -14.40 15.80 -12.40
CA ASN A 538 -14.87 15.28 -13.68
C ASN A 538 -14.15 13.98 -14.04
N LEU A 539 -14.77 12.84 -13.76
CA LEU A 539 -14.20 11.51 -14.05
C LEU A 539 -14.60 10.93 -15.42
N LEU A 540 -15.42 11.64 -16.22
CA LEU A 540 -15.86 11.16 -17.54
C LEU A 540 -14.71 10.76 -18.50
N PRO A 541 -13.54 11.43 -18.50
CA PRO A 541 -12.41 11.03 -19.33
C PRO A 541 -11.93 9.59 -19.08
N LEU A 542 -12.11 9.06 -17.86
CA LEU A 542 -11.68 7.71 -17.50
C LEU A 542 -12.45 6.62 -18.25
N LYS A 543 -13.65 6.91 -18.77
CA LYS A 543 -14.48 5.96 -19.53
C LYS A 543 -13.77 5.34 -20.73
N LYS A 544 -12.75 6.01 -21.27
CA LYS A 544 -11.95 5.54 -22.42
C LYS A 544 -10.79 4.63 -22.03
N LEU A 545 -10.44 4.55 -20.74
CA LEU A 545 -9.29 3.81 -20.24
C LEU A 545 -9.64 2.34 -19.97
N ASN A 546 -9.98 1.61 -21.01
CA ASN A 546 -10.42 0.21 -20.87
C ASN A 546 -9.33 -0.71 -20.28
N SER A 547 -8.07 -0.31 -20.34
CA SER A 547 -6.90 -1.00 -19.76
C SER A 547 -6.70 -0.76 -18.26
N LEU A 548 -7.49 0.13 -17.64
CA LEU A 548 -7.30 0.54 -16.25
C LEU A 548 -7.55 -0.63 -15.28
N ARG A 549 -6.55 -0.90 -14.44
CA ARG A 549 -6.52 -1.95 -13.40
C ARG A 549 -6.58 -1.37 -11.99
N LYS A 550 -6.11 -0.15 -11.77
CA LYS A 550 -6.13 0.52 -10.46
C LYS A 550 -6.59 1.96 -10.63
N PHE A 551 -7.58 2.35 -9.82
CA PHE A 551 -8.04 3.74 -9.72
C PHE A 551 -8.11 4.17 -8.25
N LEU A 552 -7.35 5.20 -7.90
CA LEU A 552 -7.28 5.75 -6.55
C LEU A 552 -7.69 7.22 -6.57
N ILE A 553 -8.52 7.62 -5.61
CA ILE A 553 -8.70 9.03 -5.24
C ILE A 553 -7.99 9.23 -3.90
N ILE A 554 -6.88 9.97 -3.92
CA ILE A 554 -6.08 10.27 -2.74
C ILE A 554 -6.43 11.67 -2.26
N ILE A 555 -6.66 11.80 -0.97
CA ILE A 555 -6.98 13.06 -0.32
C ILE A 555 -5.80 13.43 0.58
N ARG A 556 -5.23 14.63 0.39
CA ARG A 556 -3.99 15.05 1.09
C ARG A 556 -4.24 15.88 2.35
N ASP A 557 -5.39 16.56 2.45
CA ASP A 557 -5.68 17.47 3.55
C ASP A 557 -6.64 16.82 4.58
N ASP A 558 -6.65 17.31 5.83
CA ASP A 558 -7.68 16.98 6.83
C ASP A 558 -8.97 17.76 6.49
N ILE A 559 -9.87 17.15 5.72
CA ILE A 559 -10.92 17.92 5.01
C ILE A 559 -12.32 17.74 5.58
N PHE A 560 -13.02 18.86 5.76
CA PHE A 560 -14.49 18.92 5.94
C PHE A 560 -15.26 18.80 4.61
N MET A 561 -14.58 18.95 3.47
CA MET A 561 -15.14 18.87 2.13
C MET A 561 -14.60 17.61 1.45
N HIS A 562 -15.44 16.60 1.32
CA HIS A 562 -15.12 15.40 0.56
C HIS A 562 -15.50 15.63 -0.90
N PRO A 563 -14.66 15.22 -1.87
CA PRO A 563 -14.97 15.41 -3.28
C PRO A 563 -16.21 14.60 -3.66
N GLU A 564 -17.09 15.22 -4.44
CA GLU A 564 -18.33 14.59 -4.89
C GLU A 564 -18.10 13.80 -6.18
N VAL A 565 -18.57 12.55 -6.18
CA VAL A 565 -18.55 11.65 -7.33
C VAL A 565 -19.97 11.14 -7.55
N HIS A 566 -20.65 11.71 -8.55
CA HIS A 566 -22.05 11.37 -8.82
C HIS A 566 -22.23 9.90 -9.23
N VAL A 567 -23.30 9.27 -8.74
CA VAL A 567 -23.64 7.86 -9.01
C VAL A 567 -23.70 7.52 -10.49
N ASP A 568 -24.21 8.42 -11.33
CA ASP A 568 -24.27 8.20 -12.79
C ASP A 568 -22.89 8.11 -13.43
N VAL A 569 -21.92 8.87 -12.92
CA VAL A 569 -20.53 8.82 -13.39
C VAL A 569 -19.94 7.47 -13.01
N LEU A 570 -20.10 7.03 -11.75
CA LEU A 570 -19.67 5.69 -11.34
C LEU A 570 -20.34 4.59 -12.16
N ASN A 571 -21.63 4.73 -12.46
CA ASN A 571 -22.37 3.75 -13.23
C ASN A 571 -21.80 3.59 -14.65
N ASP A 572 -21.47 4.71 -15.28
CA ASP A 572 -20.80 4.73 -16.57
C ASP A 572 -19.38 4.16 -16.49
N LEU A 573 -18.60 4.49 -15.47
CA LEU A 573 -17.25 3.95 -15.29
C LEU A 573 -17.27 2.43 -15.10
N PHE A 574 -18.12 1.90 -14.22
CA PHE A 574 -18.17 0.47 -13.91
C PHE A 574 -18.66 -0.39 -15.08
N ARG A 575 -19.42 0.19 -16.03
CA ARG A 575 -19.80 -0.48 -17.28
C ARG A 575 -18.62 -0.66 -18.25
N ASN A 576 -17.63 0.22 -18.19
CA ASN A 576 -16.52 0.27 -19.17
C ASN A 576 -15.21 -0.29 -18.60
N LEU A 577 -14.89 0.00 -17.34
CA LEU A 577 -13.62 -0.36 -16.69
C LEU A 577 -13.57 -1.80 -16.19
N LYS A 578 -13.88 -2.77 -17.06
CA LYS A 578 -14.02 -4.20 -16.69
C LYS A 578 -12.74 -4.87 -16.21
N ARG A 579 -11.58 -4.24 -16.44
CA ARG A 579 -10.25 -4.73 -16.04
C ARG A 579 -9.80 -4.25 -14.65
N LEU A 580 -10.65 -3.45 -13.98
CA LEU A 580 -10.34 -2.87 -12.69
C LEU A 580 -10.20 -3.97 -11.61
N ARG A 581 -9.07 -3.94 -10.91
CA ARG A 581 -8.70 -4.82 -9.80
C ARG A 581 -8.68 -4.09 -8.46
N ALA A 582 -8.43 -2.78 -8.46
CA ALA A 582 -8.43 -1.95 -7.26
C ALA A 582 -9.16 -0.63 -7.47
N LEU A 583 -10.09 -0.33 -6.56
CA LEU A 583 -10.84 0.91 -6.49
C LEU A 583 -10.75 1.48 -5.07
N TYR A 584 -10.16 2.66 -4.93
CA TYR A 584 -10.05 3.37 -3.66
C TYR A 584 -10.78 4.71 -3.76
N LEU A 585 -11.89 4.82 -3.06
CA LEU A 585 -12.79 5.98 -3.00
C LEU A 585 -13.04 6.42 -1.56
N ARG A 586 -12.14 6.05 -0.63
CA ARG A 586 -12.27 6.46 0.78
C ARG A 586 -12.35 7.99 0.88
N TRP A 587 -13.15 8.51 1.80
CA TRP A 587 -13.32 9.96 2.04
C TRP A 587 -13.94 10.73 0.85
N THR A 588 -14.76 10.08 0.02
CA THR A 588 -15.49 10.72 -1.10
C THR A 588 -17.00 10.76 -0.84
N ARG A 589 -17.70 11.76 -1.40
CA ARG A 589 -19.19 11.81 -1.38
C ARG A 589 -19.72 11.11 -2.62
N VAL A 590 -20.27 9.93 -2.42
CA VAL A 590 -20.77 9.07 -3.50
C VAL A 590 -22.31 9.00 -3.45
N GLY A 591 -22.90 9.12 -2.27
CA GLY A 591 -24.32 8.97 -1.98
C GLY A 591 -24.80 7.52 -2.10
N LEU A 592 -24.69 6.93 -3.30
CA LEU A 592 -25.11 5.57 -3.61
C LEU A 592 -24.12 4.89 -4.55
N LEU A 593 -23.77 3.64 -4.23
CA LEU A 593 -22.98 2.80 -5.14
C LEU A 593 -23.93 2.11 -6.16
N PRO A 594 -23.70 2.24 -7.48
CA PRO A 594 -24.62 1.70 -8.48
C PRO A 594 -24.48 0.17 -8.65
N GLU A 595 -25.58 -0.49 -9.05
CA GLU A 595 -25.63 -1.95 -9.31
C GLU A 595 -24.69 -2.41 -10.44
N SER A 596 -24.15 -1.49 -11.23
CA SER A 596 -23.14 -1.82 -12.23
C SER A 596 -21.78 -2.19 -11.63
N ILE A 597 -21.55 -2.01 -10.31
CA ILE A 597 -20.35 -2.48 -9.63
C ILE A 597 -20.13 -3.98 -9.84
N GLY A 598 -21.21 -4.79 -9.94
CA GLY A 598 -21.11 -6.22 -10.24
C GLY A 598 -20.53 -6.56 -11.62
N ASN A 599 -20.36 -5.58 -12.51
CA ASN A 599 -19.65 -5.79 -13.78
C ASN A 599 -18.13 -5.87 -13.61
N LEU A 600 -17.59 -5.40 -12.48
CA LEU A 600 -16.16 -5.40 -12.17
C LEU A 600 -15.70 -6.76 -11.65
N LYS A 601 -15.87 -7.81 -12.46
CA LYS A 601 -15.59 -9.21 -12.09
C LYS A 601 -14.15 -9.46 -11.62
N LEU A 602 -13.20 -8.63 -12.06
CA LEU A 602 -11.78 -8.72 -11.70
C LEU A 602 -11.42 -7.93 -10.44
N LEU A 603 -12.37 -7.25 -9.80
CA LEU A 603 -12.11 -6.42 -8.63
C LEU A 603 -11.67 -7.28 -7.43
N ARG A 604 -10.52 -6.93 -6.86
CA ARG A 604 -9.91 -7.57 -5.68
C ARG A 604 -9.84 -6.64 -4.48
N TYR A 605 -9.80 -5.33 -4.71
CA TYR A 605 -9.75 -4.31 -3.67
C TYR A 605 -10.83 -3.26 -3.92
N LEU A 606 -11.70 -3.06 -2.94
CA LEU A 606 -12.68 -1.99 -2.90
C LEU A 606 -12.60 -1.32 -1.54
N ASP A 607 -12.35 -0.01 -1.52
CA ASP A 607 -12.47 0.79 -0.30
C ASP A 607 -13.36 2.00 -0.57
N VAL A 608 -14.55 1.95 0.03
CA VAL A 608 -15.54 3.04 0.12
C VAL A 608 -15.80 3.38 1.60
N GLY A 609 -14.82 3.13 2.47
CA GLY A 609 -14.84 3.60 3.85
C GLY A 609 -14.90 5.12 3.91
N ASP A 610 -15.41 5.64 5.02
CA ASP A 610 -15.56 7.08 5.25
C ASP A 610 -16.28 7.82 4.11
N THR A 611 -17.19 7.13 3.43
CA THR A 611 -18.12 7.70 2.45
C THR A 611 -19.51 7.80 3.06
N ASP A 612 -20.40 8.53 2.38
CA ASP A 612 -21.82 8.66 2.71
C ASP A 612 -22.69 7.51 2.19
N VAL A 613 -22.09 6.40 1.73
CA VAL A 613 -22.80 5.19 1.27
C VAL A 613 -23.46 4.49 2.46
N LYS A 614 -24.80 4.48 2.48
CA LYS A 614 -25.61 3.88 3.55
C LYS A 614 -26.09 2.46 3.28
N ARG A 615 -26.01 1.99 2.03
CA ARG A 615 -26.46 0.66 1.63
C ARG A 615 -25.59 0.15 0.51
N LEU A 616 -25.25 -1.13 0.56
CA LEU A 616 -24.53 -1.80 -0.51
C LEU A 616 -25.52 -2.34 -1.57
N PRO A 617 -25.22 -2.20 -2.87
CA PRO A 617 -26.02 -2.81 -3.95
C PRO A 617 -25.91 -4.34 -3.93
N GLU A 618 -26.96 -5.06 -4.33
CA GLU A 618 -26.97 -6.54 -4.26
C GLU A 618 -25.88 -7.17 -5.15
N SER A 619 -25.56 -6.53 -6.27
CA SER A 619 -24.52 -6.96 -7.20
C SER A 619 -23.11 -7.02 -6.61
N ILE A 620 -22.81 -6.30 -5.52
CA ILE A 620 -21.48 -6.34 -4.88
C ILE A 620 -21.14 -7.74 -4.39
N PHE A 621 -22.14 -8.52 -3.97
CA PHE A 621 -21.98 -9.88 -3.47
C PHE A 621 -21.72 -10.90 -4.58
N GLY A 622 -21.78 -10.44 -5.84
CA GLY A 622 -21.29 -11.19 -7.00
C GLY A 622 -19.79 -11.01 -7.25
N LEU A 623 -19.07 -10.18 -6.52
CA LEU A 623 -17.64 -9.93 -6.72
C LEU A 623 -16.78 -11.02 -6.06
N TYR A 624 -16.80 -12.23 -6.61
CA TYR A 624 -16.16 -13.40 -6.02
C TYR A 624 -14.63 -13.33 -5.94
N ASN A 625 -13.99 -12.42 -6.68
CA ASN A 625 -12.55 -12.16 -6.62
C ASN A 625 -12.15 -11.14 -5.53
N LEU A 626 -13.13 -10.52 -4.84
CA LEU A 626 -12.86 -9.49 -3.86
C LEU A 626 -12.09 -10.05 -2.66
N GLN A 627 -10.92 -9.48 -2.40
CA GLN A 627 -10.01 -9.87 -1.30
C GLN A 627 -10.05 -8.84 -0.16
N THR A 628 -10.19 -7.55 -0.46
CA THR A 628 -10.30 -6.47 0.52
C THR A 628 -11.56 -5.66 0.27
N LEU A 629 -12.38 -5.49 1.31
CA LEU A 629 -13.57 -4.66 1.32
C LEU A 629 -13.51 -3.68 2.49
N GLY A 630 -13.40 -2.39 2.19
CA GLY A 630 -13.53 -1.28 3.13
C GLY A 630 -14.85 -0.56 2.92
N ILE A 631 -15.64 -0.41 3.99
CA ILE A 631 -16.97 0.22 3.94
C ILE A 631 -17.27 0.98 5.24
N THR A 632 -18.17 1.95 5.16
CA THR A 632 -18.80 2.57 6.34
C THR A 632 -19.73 1.57 7.02
N TYR A 633 -19.75 1.56 8.36
CA TYR A 633 -20.58 0.66 9.15
C TYR A 633 -22.06 0.66 8.74
N ASP A 634 -22.64 1.85 8.54
CA ASP A 634 -24.06 2.03 8.19
C ASP A 634 -24.45 1.25 6.92
N ALA A 635 -23.50 1.01 6.01
CA ALA A 635 -23.72 0.25 4.77
C ALA A 635 -24.07 -1.23 5.00
N LEU A 636 -23.76 -1.77 6.17
CA LEU A 636 -23.99 -3.19 6.50
C LEU A 636 -25.36 -3.49 7.09
N GLU A 637 -26.08 -2.50 7.61
CA GLU A 637 -27.27 -2.72 8.42
C GLU A 637 -28.39 -3.47 7.66
N GLU A 638 -28.34 -3.54 6.33
CA GLU A 638 -29.34 -4.25 5.50
C GLU A 638 -28.81 -5.52 4.80
N SER A 639 -27.49 -5.74 4.72
CA SER A 639 -26.85 -6.72 3.81
C SER A 639 -26.60 -8.13 4.39
N HIS A 640 -27.37 -8.50 5.41
CA HIS A 640 -27.09 -9.53 6.43
C HIS A 640 -26.57 -10.91 5.98
N GLU A 641 -27.08 -11.47 4.88
CA GLU A 641 -26.78 -12.84 4.46
C GLU A 641 -25.94 -12.93 3.18
N ALA A 642 -25.91 -11.87 2.36
CA ALA A 642 -25.26 -11.92 1.05
C ALA A 642 -23.73 -11.80 1.15
N ILE A 643 -23.21 -11.24 2.26
CA ILE A 643 -21.76 -11.12 2.49
C ILE A 643 -21.04 -12.48 2.46
N LYS A 644 -21.73 -13.58 2.79
CA LYS A 644 -21.17 -14.95 2.77
C LYS A 644 -20.72 -15.43 1.39
N ASP A 645 -21.20 -14.77 0.34
CA ASP A 645 -20.87 -15.11 -1.04
C ASP A 645 -19.55 -14.49 -1.50
N LEU A 646 -18.95 -13.58 -0.72
CA LEU A 646 -17.61 -13.02 -0.96
C LEU A 646 -16.51 -14.02 -0.54
N VAL A 647 -16.50 -15.19 -1.17
CA VAL A 647 -15.73 -16.38 -0.73
C VAL A 647 -14.21 -16.21 -0.69
N ASN A 648 -13.66 -15.21 -1.39
CA ASN A 648 -12.22 -14.90 -1.36
C ASN A 648 -11.86 -13.71 -0.48
N LEU A 649 -12.81 -13.17 0.30
CA LEU A 649 -12.56 -12.03 1.18
C LEU A 649 -11.56 -12.41 2.28
N ARG A 650 -10.49 -11.62 2.37
CA ARG A 650 -9.37 -11.77 3.32
C ARG A 650 -9.34 -10.63 4.33
N HIS A 651 -9.73 -9.43 3.91
CA HIS A 651 -9.69 -8.24 4.74
C HIS A 651 -11.02 -7.52 4.70
N PHE A 652 -11.62 -7.36 5.87
CA PHE A 652 -12.81 -6.56 6.05
C PHE A 652 -12.46 -5.36 6.92
N LEU A 653 -12.60 -4.16 6.35
CA LEU A 653 -12.19 -2.89 6.97
C LEU A 653 -13.43 -2.04 7.24
N LEU A 654 -13.55 -1.51 8.45
CA LEU A 654 -14.58 -0.54 8.82
C LEU A 654 -13.90 0.78 9.18
N ASN A 655 -14.66 1.87 9.11
CA ASN A 655 -14.18 3.20 9.47
C ASN A 655 -13.63 3.22 10.89
N GLU A 656 -12.56 3.99 11.08
CA GLU A 656 -11.99 4.19 12.41
C GLU A 656 -12.97 4.95 13.30
N GLY A 657 -13.12 4.50 14.55
CA GLY A 657 -14.03 5.12 15.51
C GLY A 657 -15.51 4.76 15.37
N THR A 658 -15.93 4.04 14.33
CA THR A 658 -17.28 3.45 14.27
C THR A 658 -17.21 1.95 14.53
N TYR A 659 -17.56 1.53 15.76
CA TYR A 659 -17.68 0.11 16.07
C TYR A 659 -19.12 -0.35 15.84
N PRO A 660 -19.33 -1.44 15.09
CA PRO A 660 -20.66 -1.97 14.86
C PRO A 660 -21.29 -2.38 16.19
N LYS A 661 -22.53 -1.96 16.47
CA LYS A 661 -23.20 -2.42 17.70
C LYS A 661 -23.27 -3.95 17.77
N TYR A 662 -23.41 -4.60 16.60
CA TYR A 662 -23.28 -6.04 16.40
C TYR A 662 -22.72 -6.33 15.00
N LEU A 663 -21.82 -7.31 14.91
CA LEU A 663 -21.35 -7.85 13.63
C LEU A 663 -22.40 -8.86 13.08
N LEU A 664 -22.43 -9.07 11.77
CA LEU A 664 -23.40 -9.96 11.10
C LEU A 664 -22.94 -11.43 11.05
N SER A 665 -23.87 -12.37 11.23
CA SER A 665 -23.58 -13.82 11.23
C SER A 665 -23.04 -14.37 9.91
N GLY A 666 -23.32 -13.71 8.77
CA GLY A 666 -22.86 -14.14 7.44
C GLY A 666 -21.34 -14.27 7.32
N ILE A 667 -20.58 -13.50 8.11
CA ILE A 667 -19.09 -13.47 8.11
C ILE A 667 -18.47 -14.81 8.51
N ARG A 668 -19.18 -15.66 9.27
CA ARG A 668 -18.70 -16.98 9.68
C ARG A 668 -18.33 -17.91 8.53
N HIS A 669 -18.88 -17.65 7.34
CA HIS A 669 -18.64 -18.44 6.13
C HIS A 669 -17.42 -17.96 5.33
N LEU A 670 -16.79 -16.86 5.72
CA LEU A 670 -15.62 -16.27 5.07
C LEU A 670 -14.35 -16.93 5.61
N THR A 671 -14.14 -18.20 5.26
CA THR A 671 -13.05 -19.01 5.84
C THR A 671 -11.65 -18.47 5.51
N LYS A 672 -11.49 -17.73 4.41
CA LYS A 672 -10.20 -17.11 4.00
C LYS A 672 -9.87 -15.81 4.73
N LEU A 673 -10.72 -15.35 5.65
CA LEU A 673 -10.55 -14.08 6.35
C LEU A 673 -9.29 -14.09 7.24
N GLN A 674 -8.46 -13.06 7.07
CA GLN A 674 -7.18 -12.86 7.76
C GLN A 674 -7.27 -11.78 8.84
N THR A 675 -8.02 -10.71 8.57
CA THR A 675 -8.20 -9.61 9.53
C THR A 675 -9.69 -9.34 9.70
N LEU A 676 -10.10 -9.16 10.95
CA LEU A 676 -11.47 -8.89 11.31
C LEU A 676 -11.53 -7.68 12.23
N THR A 677 -12.52 -6.82 12.02
CA THR A 677 -12.79 -5.67 12.88
C THR A 677 -13.28 -6.11 14.26
N PRO A 678 -13.28 -5.22 15.27
CA PRO A 678 -13.76 -5.57 16.60
C PRO A 678 -15.16 -6.20 16.56
N ILE A 679 -15.30 -7.33 17.25
CA ILE A 679 -16.48 -8.18 17.18
C ILE A 679 -17.35 -7.92 18.40
N HIS A 680 -18.58 -7.46 18.19
CA HIS A 680 -19.57 -7.38 19.26
C HIS A 680 -20.43 -8.64 19.27
N ILE A 681 -20.31 -9.45 20.33
CA ILE A 681 -21.13 -10.65 20.51
C ILE A 681 -22.57 -10.25 20.81
N GLY A 682 -23.51 -10.71 19.96
CA GLY A 682 -24.93 -10.41 20.07
C GLY A 682 -25.79 -11.61 20.48
N ARG A 683 -27.00 -11.33 20.96
CA ARG A 683 -27.98 -12.35 21.35
C ARG A 683 -29.00 -12.72 20.26
N GLU A 684 -29.24 -11.82 19.30
CA GLU A 684 -30.18 -12.06 18.20
C GLU A 684 -29.59 -13.05 17.20
N SER A 685 -30.44 -13.80 16.50
CA SER A 685 -30.03 -14.83 15.54
C SER A 685 -29.19 -14.29 14.38
N ARG A 686 -29.36 -13.01 14.03
CA ARG A 686 -28.63 -12.32 12.95
C ARG A 686 -27.25 -11.81 13.38
N HIS A 687 -26.99 -11.75 14.69
CA HIS A 687 -25.72 -11.25 15.21
C HIS A 687 -24.68 -12.36 15.18
N PHE A 688 -23.43 -11.95 15.01
CA PHE A 688 -22.27 -12.80 15.15
C PHE A 688 -22.17 -13.32 16.59
N LYS A 689 -21.98 -14.62 16.72
CA LYS A 689 -21.85 -15.34 17.99
C LYS A 689 -20.43 -15.83 18.19
N ILE A 690 -20.08 -16.18 19.42
CA ILE A 690 -18.72 -16.60 19.75
C ILE A 690 -18.30 -17.88 18.98
N GLN A 691 -19.22 -18.84 18.86
CA GLN A 691 -19.02 -20.09 18.11
C GLN A 691 -18.77 -19.88 16.61
N ASP A 692 -19.18 -18.74 16.04
CA ASP A 692 -18.99 -18.45 14.62
C ASP A 692 -17.50 -18.26 14.27
N LEU A 693 -16.63 -18.09 15.27
CA LEU A 693 -15.16 -18.05 15.11
C LEU A 693 -14.55 -19.41 14.74
N LYS A 694 -15.29 -20.52 14.87
CA LYS A 694 -14.79 -21.89 14.63
C LYS A 694 -14.05 -22.03 13.31
N ASN A 695 -14.64 -21.51 12.23
CA ASN A 695 -14.15 -21.70 10.86
C ASN A 695 -13.22 -20.57 10.38
N LEU A 696 -12.97 -19.56 11.22
CA LEU A 696 -12.09 -18.42 10.91
C LEU A 696 -10.66 -18.71 11.41
N SER A 697 -10.07 -19.81 10.93
CA SER A 697 -8.76 -20.30 11.39
C SER A 697 -7.57 -19.48 10.89
N HIS A 698 -7.79 -18.66 9.87
CA HIS A 698 -6.74 -17.85 9.22
C HIS A 698 -6.58 -16.45 9.81
N LEU A 699 -7.33 -16.10 10.86
CA LEU A 699 -7.23 -14.80 11.53
C LEU A 699 -5.84 -14.57 12.12
N LYS A 700 -5.34 -13.34 11.97
CA LYS A 700 -4.01 -12.92 12.42
C LYS A 700 -3.98 -11.48 12.91
N GLY A 701 -2.88 -11.13 13.58
CA GLY A 701 -2.69 -9.79 14.13
C GLY A 701 -3.56 -9.59 15.36
N SER A 702 -4.37 -8.53 15.38
CA SER A 702 -5.20 -8.15 16.53
C SER A 702 -6.63 -8.64 16.37
N LEU A 703 -7.17 -9.30 17.39
CA LEU A 703 -8.57 -9.69 17.49
C LEU A 703 -9.18 -9.10 18.76
N LEU A 704 -10.18 -8.23 18.61
CA LEU A 704 -10.89 -7.60 19.71
C LEU A 704 -12.30 -8.20 19.79
N ILE A 705 -12.65 -8.87 20.90
CA ILE A 705 -13.95 -9.47 21.14
C ILE A 705 -14.63 -8.74 22.29
N LEU A 706 -15.74 -8.10 21.98
CA LEU A 706 -16.48 -7.23 22.88
C LEU A 706 -17.83 -7.85 23.25
N ASN A 707 -18.34 -7.45 24.42
CA ASN A 707 -19.66 -7.82 24.92
C ASN A 707 -19.81 -9.32 25.24
N LEU A 708 -18.75 -9.96 25.75
CA LEU A 708 -18.72 -11.39 26.06
C LEU A 708 -19.73 -11.84 27.12
N LYS A 709 -20.30 -10.93 27.93
CA LYS A 709 -21.47 -11.21 28.81
C LYS A 709 -22.71 -11.73 28.08
N ASN A 710 -22.73 -11.70 26.75
CA ASN A 710 -23.80 -12.24 25.93
C ASN A 710 -23.62 -13.72 25.56
N VAL A 711 -22.47 -14.32 25.86
CA VAL A 711 -22.26 -15.76 25.71
C VAL A 711 -23.16 -16.48 26.72
N THR A 712 -23.96 -17.44 26.26
CA THR A 712 -24.94 -18.17 27.08
C THR A 712 -24.56 -19.61 27.37
N SER A 713 -23.56 -20.16 26.66
CA SER A 713 -23.08 -21.55 26.81
C SER A 713 -21.56 -21.57 26.87
N VAL A 714 -21.00 -22.42 27.73
CA VAL A 714 -19.55 -22.65 27.80
C VAL A 714 -19.08 -23.41 26.57
N GLU A 715 -19.90 -24.32 26.06
CA GLU A 715 -19.66 -25.10 24.85
C GLU A 715 -19.49 -24.19 23.61
N ASP A 716 -20.28 -23.11 23.50
CA ASP A 716 -20.15 -22.15 22.39
C ASP A 716 -18.78 -21.45 22.39
N ALA A 717 -18.25 -21.17 23.59
CA ALA A 717 -16.93 -20.58 23.76
C ALA A 717 -15.81 -21.58 23.41
N GLU A 718 -15.95 -22.85 23.81
CA GLU A 718 -15.02 -23.92 23.42
C GLU A 718 -14.99 -24.11 21.89
N VAL A 719 -16.16 -24.07 21.23
CA VAL A 719 -16.28 -24.18 19.77
C VAL A 719 -15.57 -23.05 19.03
N ALA A 720 -15.42 -21.87 19.63
CA ALA A 720 -14.70 -20.75 19.04
C ALA A 720 -13.22 -21.07 18.77
N ASN A 721 -12.65 -22.03 19.51
CA ASN A 721 -11.32 -22.61 19.30
C ASN A 721 -10.23 -21.57 19.04
N LEU A 722 -10.07 -20.62 19.96
CA LEU A 722 -9.04 -19.57 19.88
C LEU A 722 -7.62 -20.18 19.90
N LYS A 723 -7.43 -21.31 20.57
CA LYS A 723 -6.18 -22.07 20.60
C LYS A 723 -5.67 -22.49 19.22
N SER A 724 -6.54 -22.71 18.24
CA SER A 724 -6.13 -23.02 16.86
C SER A 724 -5.63 -21.83 16.04
N LYS A 725 -5.90 -20.59 16.49
CA LYS A 725 -5.60 -19.34 15.76
C LYS A 725 -4.18 -18.85 16.09
N LYS A 726 -3.19 -19.64 15.66
CA LYS A 726 -1.77 -19.49 15.99
C LYS A 726 -1.09 -18.20 15.52
N ASP A 727 -1.72 -17.48 14.58
CA ASP A 727 -1.17 -16.28 13.95
C ASP A 727 -1.70 -14.97 14.59
N LEU A 728 -2.54 -15.07 15.62
CA LEU A 728 -2.92 -13.92 16.44
C LEU A 728 -1.72 -13.45 17.25
N LYS A 729 -1.56 -12.13 17.34
CA LYS A 729 -0.52 -11.44 18.11
C LYS A 729 -1.10 -10.69 19.29
N LEU A 730 -2.29 -10.09 19.12
CA LEU A 730 -3.02 -9.43 20.19
C LEU A 730 -4.42 -10.02 20.27
N LEU A 731 -4.85 -10.36 21.47
CA LEU A 731 -6.23 -10.73 21.76
C LEU A 731 -6.76 -9.88 22.91
N ASP A 732 -7.85 -9.15 22.67
CA ASP A 732 -8.56 -8.38 23.70
C ASP A 732 -9.96 -8.96 23.90
N LEU A 733 -10.24 -9.41 25.11
CA LEU A 733 -11.52 -9.96 25.52
C LEU A 733 -12.19 -9.00 26.51
N SER A 734 -13.30 -8.39 26.10
CA SER A 734 -14.08 -7.50 26.94
C SER A 734 -15.49 -8.03 27.22
N TRP A 735 -15.84 -8.13 28.51
CA TRP A 735 -17.17 -8.56 28.94
C TRP A 735 -18.23 -7.46 28.88
N LYS A 736 -17.82 -6.19 28.79
CA LYS A 736 -18.74 -5.05 28.58
C LYS A 736 -18.39 -4.30 27.30
N CYS A 737 -19.40 -3.70 26.70
CA CYS A 737 -19.19 -2.66 25.71
C CYS A 737 -18.79 -1.39 26.46
N ASN A 738 -17.57 -0.93 26.25
CA ASN A 738 -17.23 0.42 26.63
C ASN A 738 -17.75 1.32 25.52
N ASP A 739 -18.75 2.16 25.80
CA ASP A 739 -19.14 3.24 24.89
C ASP A 739 -18.04 4.32 24.75
N ILE A 740 -16.86 4.07 25.32
CA ILE A 740 -15.70 4.95 25.32
C ILE A 740 -14.45 4.08 25.20
N LEU A 741 -13.77 4.11 24.06
CA LEU A 741 -12.32 3.90 24.04
C LEU A 741 -11.72 4.42 22.73
N HIS A 742 -11.37 5.71 22.78
CA HIS A 742 -10.17 6.21 22.11
C HIS A 742 -8.99 5.37 22.59
N CYS A 743 -8.49 4.49 21.74
CA CYS A 743 -7.17 3.91 21.92
C CYS A 743 -6.18 4.90 21.30
N ASN A 744 -5.83 5.97 22.05
CA ASN A 744 -4.53 6.64 21.97
C ASN A 744 -4.37 7.64 23.12
N SER A 745 -3.20 7.56 23.76
CA SER A 745 -2.58 8.49 24.72
C SER A 745 -3.04 8.46 26.20
N SER A 746 -2.13 7.94 27.03
CA SER A 746 -1.66 8.48 28.32
C SER A 746 -2.64 9.04 29.37
N HIS A 747 -2.59 8.43 30.55
CA HIS A 747 -2.68 9.03 31.88
C HIS A 747 -3.99 9.72 32.30
N GLY A 748 -4.82 8.95 33.01
CA GLY A 748 -5.36 9.34 34.32
C GLY A 748 -6.54 10.31 34.36
N ARG A 749 -7.70 9.81 34.81
CA ARG A 749 -8.36 10.24 36.05
C ARG A 749 -9.65 9.45 36.29
N ASN A 750 -9.75 8.88 37.49
CA ASN A 750 -10.97 8.31 38.04
C ASN A 750 -12.02 9.41 38.28
N SER A 751 -13.27 9.12 37.92
CA SER A 751 -14.44 9.75 38.54
C SER A 751 -15.41 8.64 38.91
N GLY A 752 -15.58 8.44 40.22
CA GLY A 752 -16.51 7.47 40.78
C GLY A 752 -17.94 7.99 40.75
N GLU A 753 -18.87 7.11 40.44
CA GLU A 753 -20.26 7.24 40.86
C GLU A 753 -20.72 5.91 41.45
N SER A 754 -20.98 5.94 42.75
CA SER A 754 -21.62 4.88 43.51
C SER A 754 -23.10 4.80 43.14
N SER A 755 -23.59 3.62 42.78
CA SER A 755 -25.03 3.32 42.84
C SER A 755 -25.24 2.08 43.71
N ASN A 756 -26.03 2.28 44.77
CA ASN A 756 -26.41 1.30 45.77
C ASN A 756 -27.26 0.18 45.14
N VAL A 757 -26.87 -1.07 45.36
CA VAL A 757 -27.66 -2.27 45.03
C VAL A 757 -28.34 -2.79 46.30
N PRO A 758 -29.66 -3.12 46.30
CA PRO A 758 -30.32 -3.72 47.45
C PRO A 758 -29.91 -5.19 47.64
N SER A 759 -29.77 -5.59 48.90
CA SER A 759 -29.29 -6.90 49.34
C SER A 759 -30.34 -8.00 49.17
N GLU A 760 -30.38 -8.65 48.00
CA GLU A 760 -31.04 -9.96 47.83
C GLU A 760 -30.48 -10.78 46.63
N ALA A 761 -29.20 -10.59 46.26
CA ALA A 761 -28.61 -11.13 45.03
C ALA A 761 -27.34 -12.00 45.19
N THR A 762 -26.98 -12.46 46.39
CA THR A 762 -25.69 -13.15 46.63
C THR A 762 -25.57 -14.51 45.94
N SER A 763 -26.65 -15.27 45.76
CA SER A 763 -26.59 -16.57 45.06
C SER A 763 -26.53 -16.44 43.53
N SER A 764 -27.19 -15.43 42.98
CA SER A 764 -27.23 -15.17 41.52
C SER A 764 -25.93 -14.56 41.00
N LEU A 765 -25.26 -13.74 41.81
CA LEU A 765 -23.95 -13.16 41.51
C LEU A 765 -22.86 -14.23 41.50
N LEU A 766 -22.80 -15.11 42.51
CA LEU A 766 -21.81 -16.19 42.56
C LEU A 766 -21.91 -17.19 41.39
N ILE A 767 -23.12 -17.45 40.87
CA ILE A 767 -23.33 -18.32 39.69
C ILE A 767 -22.88 -17.62 38.40
N ALA A 768 -23.14 -16.31 38.27
CA ALA A 768 -22.69 -15.53 37.12
C ALA A 768 -21.16 -15.43 37.09
N ASP A 769 -20.52 -15.22 38.24
CA ASP A 769 -19.07 -15.15 38.37
C ASP A 769 -18.41 -16.49 37.99
N TRP A 770 -18.98 -17.62 38.43
CA TRP A 770 -18.50 -18.95 38.06
C TRP A 770 -18.71 -19.28 36.57
N PHE A 771 -19.80 -18.81 35.96
CA PHE A 771 -20.05 -19.02 34.55
C PHE A 771 -19.04 -18.26 33.67
N GLU A 772 -18.71 -17.01 34.02
CA GLU A 772 -17.70 -16.22 33.31
C GLU A 772 -16.29 -16.84 33.44
N GLU A 773 -15.95 -17.43 34.59
CA GLU A 773 -14.73 -18.25 34.77
C GLU A 773 -14.64 -19.40 33.76
N GLN A 774 -15.72 -20.15 33.57
CA GLN A 774 -15.73 -21.26 32.60
C GLN A 774 -15.65 -20.78 31.15
N VAL A 775 -16.32 -19.66 30.83
CA VAL A 775 -16.25 -19.06 29.48
C VAL A 775 -14.82 -18.58 29.18
N LEU A 776 -14.18 -17.85 30.09
CA LEU A 776 -12.81 -17.38 29.90
C LEU A 776 -11.82 -18.55 29.77
N ALA A 777 -11.96 -19.58 30.61
CA ALA A 777 -11.13 -20.79 30.52
C ALA A 777 -11.32 -21.53 29.18
N SER A 778 -12.53 -21.51 28.61
CA SER A 778 -12.83 -22.13 27.31
C SER A 778 -12.34 -21.29 26.11
N LEU A 779 -12.08 -20.00 26.32
CA LEU A 779 -11.49 -19.09 25.35
C LEU A 779 -9.95 -19.08 25.42
N GLU A 780 -9.32 -20.16 25.90
CA GLU A 780 -7.86 -20.29 25.96
C GLU A 780 -7.23 -19.97 24.59
N PRO A 781 -6.39 -18.92 24.50
CA PRO A 781 -5.73 -18.56 23.25
C PRO A 781 -4.52 -19.46 22.96
N HIS A 782 -4.00 -19.35 21.73
CA HIS A 782 -2.71 -19.95 21.41
C HIS A 782 -1.58 -19.23 22.18
N THR A 783 -0.54 -19.97 22.55
CA THR A 783 0.65 -19.46 23.27
C THR A 783 1.52 -18.47 22.48
N ASN A 784 1.13 -18.08 21.27
CA ASN A 784 1.92 -17.21 20.38
C ASN A 784 1.56 -15.72 20.51
N LEU A 785 0.57 -15.40 21.36
CA LEU A 785 0.18 -14.02 21.62
C LEU A 785 1.34 -13.23 22.22
N GLU A 786 1.54 -12.03 21.70
CA GLU A 786 2.44 -11.01 22.25
C GLU A 786 1.71 -10.19 23.33
N GLU A 787 0.41 -9.98 23.14
CA GLU A 787 -0.44 -9.25 24.08
C GLU A 787 -1.79 -9.95 24.28
N PHE A 788 -2.20 -10.09 25.55
CA PHE A 788 -3.50 -10.64 25.93
C PHE A 788 -4.16 -9.72 26.96
N ILE A 789 -5.28 -9.13 26.59
CA ILE A 789 -6.01 -8.15 27.39
C ILE A 789 -7.35 -8.77 27.77
N VAL A 790 -7.70 -8.64 29.05
CA VAL A 790 -9.02 -9.01 29.56
C VAL A 790 -9.59 -7.82 30.32
N SER A 791 -10.76 -7.35 29.90
CA SER A 791 -11.42 -6.15 30.42
C SER A 791 -12.83 -6.43 30.90
N TYR A 792 -13.24 -5.77 31.99
CA TYR A 792 -14.60 -5.85 32.57
C TYR A 792 -15.07 -7.26 32.95
N TYR A 793 -14.14 -8.17 33.18
CA TYR A 793 -14.38 -9.51 33.67
C TYR A 793 -14.86 -9.47 35.13
N SER A 794 -15.96 -10.15 35.45
CA SER A 794 -16.53 -10.19 36.81
C SER A 794 -16.29 -11.48 37.58
N GLY A 795 -15.61 -12.47 36.97
CA GLY A 795 -15.22 -13.69 37.69
C GLY A 795 -14.27 -13.42 38.85
N ILE A 796 -14.31 -14.30 39.85
CA ILE A 796 -13.57 -14.15 41.12
C ILE A 796 -12.11 -14.61 40.93
N ARG A 797 -11.85 -15.49 39.96
CA ARG A 797 -10.53 -16.05 39.65
C ARG A 797 -10.14 -15.75 38.22
N PHE A 798 -8.87 -15.37 38.03
CA PHE A 798 -8.26 -15.33 36.71
C PHE A 798 -7.63 -16.72 36.44
N PRO A 799 -8.03 -17.42 35.37
CA PRO A 799 -7.55 -18.75 35.06
C PRO A 799 -6.09 -18.79 34.60
#